data_AF-A0A2D5QME3-F1
#
_entry.id   AF-A0A2D5QME3-F1
#
_cell.length_a   1.000
_cell.length_b   1.000
_cell.length_c   1.000
_cell.angle_alpha   90.00
_cell.angle_beta   90.00
_cell.angle_gamma   90.00
#
_symmetry.space_group_name_H-M   'P 1'
#
loop_
_entity.id
_entity.type
_entity.pdbx_description
1 polymer ?
#
loop_
_entity_poly.entity_id
_entity_poly.type
_entity_poly.pdbx_seq_one_letter_code
_entity_poly.pdbx_strand_id
1 'polypeptide(L)'
;MDNSSLHISSNYLVSLALIMSSLACEPTDSVSTDATKAGNEASSGGISMVTGGVEGIDETAGESRSGQDLVGDTTGTVNELCRPTVTDWPKMEPIINDHCGLCHGTEPKFGASFSLMNYEVFTAEQAELVAKSLSNGTMPPAGQEPLNAEDRMSLYNWLSCGDLGEIPEPVPAGGFSSTRPLLEDNGELPDNVDFFELRADSFTIPNGRTDRYECFTISAPVSEERFIRRVETIVDDARILHHIVVIPDAGGREPGTHSKCDEDNPFNMIYAWAPGQGALQFAEGGIRLSPGQAITLQVHYNNSGQYEDTADRSGVRIYHGPTEGPEVAVLSLGPVGFEIAPRSREEVTGYCELPQGTSLIASFPHMHENGMKFQQSVTRDWLNQNEEEEIVWEDVITLDGWDFESQYVYDTPMDFARGDLIKTSCVYENNTDEPVRFGENTANEMCFNFAYISPPISVSLCNQSSVPAQKYIPGECAPQDSENWAPPPVEVRFEAGEARQINSSLALPTGRYWIDEAIAVVPSNIVERYRFDLEQSGARGRGIAVWAEDQKITLDLNSEMRLVASGLSFTERLDLSLQGQISLHQADEMNDEASGSFDLDVSCGDLDNGQIWVNLDPPQANQEQIMGGWVEFPIGFGPIDLIIRIHLRRLE
;
A
#
# COMPACT_ATOMS: atom_id res chain seq x y z
N MET A 1 33.55 10.66 -31.33
CA MET A 1 32.55 11.05 -30.31
C MET A 1 31.42 10.06 -30.43
N ASP A 2 31.73 8.83 -30.05
CA ASP A 2 30.75 7.77 -29.86
C ASP A 2 30.49 7.74 -28.34
N ASN A 3 29.23 7.71 -27.91
CA ASN A 3 28.93 7.48 -26.51
C ASN A 3 29.10 5.98 -26.23
N SER A 4 30.10 5.63 -25.42
CA SER A 4 30.33 4.26 -24.95
C SER A 4 29.44 3.94 -23.75
N SER A 5 28.13 3.82 -23.98
CA SER A 5 27.20 3.21 -23.02
C SER A 5 27.38 1.68 -23.03
N LEU A 6 27.47 1.05 -21.85
CA LEU A 6 27.64 -0.39 -21.70
C LEU A 6 26.28 -1.11 -21.72
N HIS A 7 26.04 -2.02 -22.66
CA HIS A 7 24.73 -2.69 -22.76
C HIS A 7 24.67 -4.01 -21.96
N ILE A 8 23.53 -4.20 -21.28
CA ILE A 8 23.18 -5.45 -20.57
C ILE A 8 22.48 -6.43 -21.54
N SER A 9 22.62 -7.73 -21.29
CA SER A 9 22.20 -8.82 -22.18
C SER A 9 20.70 -8.80 -22.57
N SER A 10 20.40 -9.21 -23.80
CA SER A 10 19.14 -8.86 -24.48
C SER A 10 17.85 -9.51 -23.96
N ASN A 11 17.93 -10.43 -23.00
CA ASN A 11 16.74 -11.03 -22.38
C ASN A 11 15.93 -9.99 -21.56
N TYR A 12 16.62 -9.12 -20.81
CA TYR A 12 15.97 -8.09 -19.98
C TYR A 12 15.31 -6.99 -20.83
N LEU A 13 15.92 -6.66 -21.97
CA LEU A 13 15.37 -5.68 -22.93
C LEU A 13 14.03 -6.11 -23.51
N VAL A 14 13.73 -7.42 -23.61
CA VAL A 14 12.44 -7.90 -24.13
C VAL A 14 11.30 -7.59 -23.16
N SER A 15 11.47 -7.82 -21.85
CA SER A 15 10.46 -7.47 -20.84
C SER A 15 10.16 -5.97 -20.85
N LEU A 16 11.20 -5.14 -20.78
CA LEU A 16 11.05 -3.68 -20.75
C LEU A 16 10.47 -3.13 -22.06
N ALA A 17 10.82 -3.70 -23.22
CA ALA A 17 10.26 -3.31 -24.51
C ALA A 17 8.78 -3.72 -24.66
N LEU A 18 8.36 -4.89 -24.13
CA LEU A 18 6.93 -5.24 -24.09
C LEU A 18 6.16 -4.24 -23.23
N ILE A 19 6.68 -3.88 -22.05
CA ILE A 19 6.06 -2.92 -21.13
C ILE A 19 5.96 -1.52 -21.75
N MET A 20 7.03 -1.03 -22.38
CA MET A 20 7.00 0.25 -23.11
C MET A 20 6.03 0.20 -24.31
N SER A 21 5.80 -0.97 -24.91
CA SER A 21 4.87 -1.13 -26.03
C SER A 21 3.39 -1.22 -25.62
N SER A 22 3.06 -1.75 -24.43
CA SER A 22 1.69 -1.68 -23.90
C SER A 22 1.32 -0.26 -23.45
N LEU A 23 2.32 0.55 -23.10
CA LEU A 23 2.20 1.99 -22.82
C LEU A 23 2.13 2.87 -24.09
N ALA A 24 2.01 2.28 -25.29
CA ALA A 24 2.00 2.97 -26.58
C ALA A 24 0.63 2.97 -27.29
N CYS A 25 -0.45 3.30 -26.57
CA CYS A 25 -1.80 3.45 -27.12
C CYS A 25 -2.20 4.94 -27.23
N GLU A 26 -1.74 5.64 -28.27
CA GLU A 26 -2.08 7.05 -28.52
C GLU A 26 -3.46 7.22 -29.20
N PRO A 27 -4.25 8.25 -28.82
CA PRO A 27 -5.38 8.70 -29.62
C PRO A 27 -4.90 9.44 -30.88
N THR A 28 -5.42 9.08 -32.05
CA THR A 28 -4.95 9.59 -33.35
C THR A 28 -5.55 10.96 -33.72
N ASP A 29 -5.15 12.00 -33.00
CA ASP A 29 -5.56 13.38 -33.27
C ASP A 29 -4.94 13.92 -34.57
N SER A 30 -5.73 13.92 -35.66
CA SER A 30 -5.32 14.41 -36.98
C SER A 30 -5.93 15.77 -37.28
N VAL A 31 -5.22 16.84 -36.87
CA VAL A 31 -5.62 18.23 -37.14
C VAL A 31 -5.61 18.52 -38.65
N SER A 32 -6.78 18.91 -39.18
CA SER A 32 -6.94 19.36 -40.56
C SER A 32 -7.73 20.68 -40.60
N THR A 33 -7.05 21.77 -40.93
CA THR A 33 -7.64 23.11 -41.04
C THR A 33 -7.99 23.43 -42.50
N ASP A 34 -9.27 23.68 -42.82
CA ASP A 34 -9.72 25.04 -43.19
C ASP A 34 -11.27 25.21 -43.33
N ALA A 35 -11.68 26.47 -43.35
CA ALA A 35 -13.02 27.07 -43.48
C ALA A 35 -14.14 26.28 -44.25
N THR A 36 -15.42 26.37 -43.84
CA THR A 36 -16.26 27.57 -44.07
C THR A 36 -17.66 27.53 -43.37
N LYS A 37 -18.30 28.71 -43.35
CA LYS A 37 -19.61 29.09 -42.75
C LYS A 37 -20.82 28.13 -42.89
N ALA A 38 -21.64 28.18 -41.82
CA ALA A 38 -23.10 28.01 -41.68
C ALA A 38 -23.50 26.80 -40.79
N GLY A 39 -24.44 26.89 -39.84
CA GLY A 39 -25.25 28.03 -39.38
C GLY A 39 -26.75 27.71 -39.37
N ASN A 40 -27.30 27.30 -38.23
CA ASN A 40 -28.73 27.39 -37.90
C ASN A 40 -29.00 27.11 -36.41
N GLU A 41 -30.22 27.43 -35.96
CA GLU A 41 -30.71 27.38 -34.57
C GLU A 41 -31.52 26.10 -34.28
N ALA A 42 -31.46 25.60 -33.04
CA ALA A 42 -32.52 24.88 -32.29
C ALA A 42 -31.92 24.37 -30.96
N SER A 43 -32.23 24.90 -29.77
CA SER A 43 -33.50 25.01 -29.04
C SER A 43 -33.96 23.72 -28.33
N SER A 44 -33.67 23.68 -27.02
CA SER A 44 -34.42 23.04 -25.93
C SER A 44 -35.79 22.40 -26.22
N GLY A 45 -36.04 21.21 -25.65
CA GLY A 45 -37.40 20.69 -25.47
C GLY A 45 -37.48 19.25 -24.96
N GLY A 46 -37.71 19.06 -23.65
CA GLY A 46 -38.05 17.74 -23.09
C GLY A 46 -39.56 17.49 -23.10
N ILE A 47 -39.99 16.27 -23.43
CA ILE A 47 -41.39 15.79 -23.48
C ILE A 47 -41.32 14.31 -23.04
N SER A 48 -41.78 13.91 -21.85
CA SER A 48 -43.17 13.79 -21.34
C SER A 48 -43.98 12.66 -21.99
N MET A 49 -44.56 11.78 -21.16
CA MET A 49 -45.37 10.63 -21.62
C MET A 49 -46.76 11.04 -22.14
N VAL A 50 -47.26 10.32 -23.15
CA VAL A 50 -48.69 10.27 -23.54
C VAL A 50 -49.07 8.83 -23.93
N THR A 51 -50.33 8.47 -23.69
CA THR A 51 -50.88 7.10 -23.72
C THR A 51 -51.54 6.67 -25.03
N GLY A 52 -51.37 5.40 -25.41
CA GLY A 52 -52.45 4.50 -25.86
C GLY A 52 -53.06 4.64 -27.27
N GLY A 53 -53.17 3.50 -27.98
CA GLY A 53 -53.93 3.32 -29.23
C GLY A 53 -53.94 1.85 -29.68
N VAL A 54 -54.99 1.38 -30.35
CA VAL A 54 -55.21 -0.04 -30.70
C VAL A 54 -55.82 -0.22 -32.10
N GLU A 55 -55.22 -1.08 -32.92
CA GLU A 55 -55.71 -1.81 -34.13
C GLU A 55 -54.63 -2.93 -34.38
N GLY A 56 -54.90 -4.19 -34.78
CA GLY A 56 -55.45 -4.71 -36.05
C GLY A 56 -54.31 -4.99 -37.06
N ILE A 57 -54.14 -6.13 -37.75
CA ILE A 57 -54.80 -7.46 -37.91
C ILE A 57 -53.75 -8.41 -38.61
N ASP A 58 -53.85 -9.73 -38.88
CA ASP A 58 -54.91 -10.77 -38.84
C ASP A 58 -54.30 -12.23 -38.78
N GLU A 59 -55.11 -13.27 -39.03
CA GLU A 59 -54.86 -14.70 -39.42
C GLU A 59 -53.43 -15.34 -39.33
N THR A 60 -53.25 -16.56 -38.82
CA THR A 60 -53.65 -17.86 -39.46
C THR A 60 -53.65 -19.05 -38.45
N ALA A 61 -54.10 -20.27 -38.83
CA ALA A 61 -54.45 -21.35 -37.87
C ALA A 61 -54.06 -22.81 -38.27
N GLY A 62 -54.04 -23.72 -37.27
CA GLY A 62 -53.88 -25.19 -37.37
C GLY A 62 -52.92 -25.76 -36.29
N GLU A 63 -53.05 -26.96 -35.70
CA GLU A 63 -54.09 -28.02 -35.76
C GLU A 63 -54.28 -28.66 -34.35
N SER A 64 -54.60 -29.97 -34.20
CA SER A 64 -55.03 -30.61 -32.94
C SER A 64 -54.76 -32.15 -32.95
N ARG A 65 -55.08 -33.02 -31.95
CA ARG A 65 -56.13 -32.96 -30.90
C ARG A 65 -55.97 -34.03 -29.77
N SER A 66 -55.55 -33.64 -28.56
CA SER A 66 -55.72 -34.45 -27.33
C SER A 66 -55.52 -33.57 -26.07
N GLY A 67 -56.05 -33.91 -24.88
CA GLY A 67 -56.89 -35.07 -24.59
C GLY A 67 -57.32 -35.25 -23.13
N GLN A 68 -57.78 -34.18 -22.45
CA GLN A 68 -58.32 -34.17 -21.08
C GLN A 68 -57.37 -34.61 -19.95
N ASP A 69 -57.06 -33.69 -19.03
CA ASP A 69 -57.30 -34.00 -17.62
C ASP A 69 -57.64 -32.74 -16.79
N LEU A 70 -58.13 -32.99 -15.59
CA LEU A 70 -58.98 -32.18 -14.72
C LEU A 70 -58.52 -30.75 -14.33
N VAL A 71 -59.53 -29.89 -14.17
CA VAL A 71 -59.51 -28.51 -13.63
C VAL A 71 -58.72 -28.40 -12.30
N GLY A 72 -57.78 -27.44 -12.25
CA GLY A 72 -57.07 -27.00 -11.05
C GLY A 72 -56.70 -25.52 -11.17
N ASP A 73 -57.52 -24.66 -10.55
CA ASP A 73 -57.54 -23.19 -10.59
C ASP A 73 -56.20 -22.46 -10.88
N THR A 74 -56.10 -21.82 -12.05
CA THR A 74 -54.98 -20.93 -12.39
C THR A 74 -55.19 -19.51 -11.85
N THR A 75 -55.14 -19.36 -10.53
CA THR A 75 -54.77 -18.07 -9.94
C THR A 75 -53.26 -17.95 -9.99
N GLY A 76 -52.75 -17.23 -10.99
CA GLY A 76 -51.35 -16.84 -11.02
C GLY A 76 -51.10 -15.86 -9.88
N THR A 77 -50.58 -16.35 -8.75
CA THR A 77 -49.99 -15.50 -7.72
C THR A 77 -48.87 -14.70 -8.36
N VAL A 78 -49.05 -13.38 -8.41
CA VAL A 78 -47.92 -12.46 -8.43
C VAL A 78 -47.02 -12.88 -7.26
N ASN A 79 -45.70 -12.95 -7.45
CA ASN A 79 -44.81 -13.17 -6.32
C ASN A 79 -45.00 -11.99 -5.36
N GLU A 80 -45.71 -12.20 -4.25
CA GLU A 80 -45.76 -11.23 -3.16
C GLU A 80 -44.37 -11.18 -2.57
N LEU A 81 -43.62 -10.12 -2.92
CA LEU A 81 -42.29 -9.85 -2.41
C LEU A 81 -42.36 -9.95 -0.88
N CYS A 82 -41.54 -10.84 -0.30
CA CYS A 82 -41.60 -11.18 1.13
C CYS A 82 -41.62 -9.90 1.98
N ARG A 83 -42.60 -9.77 2.88
CA ARG A 83 -42.59 -8.72 3.90
C ARG A 83 -42.58 -9.33 5.30
N PRO A 84 -41.61 -8.98 6.16
CA PRO A 84 -41.54 -9.47 7.54
C PRO A 84 -42.81 -9.12 8.34
N THR A 85 -43.20 -9.96 9.30
CA THR A 85 -44.47 -9.74 10.03
C THR A 85 -44.30 -8.78 11.21
N VAL A 86 -45.20 -7.80 11.32
CA VAL A 86 -45.29 -6.89 12.49
C VAL A 86 -45.56 -7.63 13.81
N THR A 87 -46.07 -8.87 13.75
CA THR A 87 -46.38 -9.70 14.94
C THR A 87 -45.11 -10.13 15.66
N ASP A 88 -44.00 -10.28 14.92
CA ASP A 88 -42.72 -10.73 15.44
C ASP A 88 -41.77 -9.57 15.79
N TRP A 89 -42.09 -8.34 15.35
CA TRP A 89 -41.32 -7.12 15.68
C TRP A 89 -40.90 -7.01 17.15
N PRO A 90 -41.77 -7.27 18.16
CA PRO A 90 -41.38 -7.16 19.58
C PRO A 90 -40.35 -8.20 20.07
N LYS A 91 -39.94 -9.16 19.22
CA LYS A 91 -38.82 -10.09 19.46
C LYS A 91 -37.54 -9.63 18.76
N MET A 92 -37.68 -8.93 17.64
CA MET A 92 -36.59 -8.54 16.74
C MET A 92 -36.04 -7.15 17.09
N GLU A 93 -36.91 -6.24 17.55
CA GLU A 93 -36.59 -4.90 18.03
C GLU A 93 -35.44 -4.86 19.05
N PRO A 94 -35.37 -5.75 20.08
CA PRO A 94 -34.22 -5.78 20.99
C PRO A 94 -32.91 -6.21 20.31
N ILE A 95 -32.95 -7.27 19.49
CA ILE A 95 -31.76 -7.78 18.78
C ILE A 95 -31.20 -6.69 17.85
N ILE A 96 -32.08 -6.01 17.12
CA ILE A 96 -31.73 -4.92 16.20
C ILE A 96 -31.22 -3.69 16.96
N ASN A 97 -31.80 -3.36 18.10
CA ASN A 97 -31.31 -2.28 18.97
C ASN A 97 -29.90 -2.58 19.51
N ASP A 98 -29.70 -3.78 20.07
CA ASP A 98 -28.52 -4.12 20.83
C ASP A 98 -27.30 -4.39 19.93
N HIS A 99 -27.51 -4.94 18.72
CA HIS A 99 -26.42 -5.23 17.76
C HIS A 99 -26.28 -4.23 16.62
N CYS A 100 -27.36 -3.57 16.17
CA CYS A 100 -27.32 -2.66 15.01
C CYS A 100 -27.62 -1.18 15.37
N GLY A 101 -28.12 -0.90 16.57
CA GLY A 101 -28.64 0.43 16.96
C GLY A 101 -27.60 1.53 17.09
N LEU A 102 -26.30 1.20 17.13
CA LEU A 102 -25.21 2.19 17.14
C LEU A 102 -25.20 3.03 15.86
N CYS A 103 -25.26 2.37 14.70
CA CYS A 103 -25.22 3.00 13.38
C CYS A 103 -26.64 3.16 12.80
N HIS A 104 -27.49 2.15 12.92
CA HIS A 104 -28.87 2.15 12.40
C HIS A 104 -29.92 2.61 13.43
N GLY A 105 -29.53 3.46 14.38
CA GLY A 105 -30.41 4.07 15.38
C GLY A 105 -31.53 4.92 14.78
N THR A 106 -32.35 5.57 15.62
CA THR A 106 -33.51 6.38 15.16
C THR A 106 -33.10 7.54 14.25
N GLU A 107 -31.89 8.04 14.43
CA GLU A 107 -31.17 8.90 13.49
C GLU A 107 -29.91 8.12 13.04
N PRO A 108 -29.76 7.79 11.74
CA PRO A 108 -28.64 6.98 11.24
C PRO A 108 -27.28 7.67 11.37
N LYS A 109 -26.23 6.88 11.63
CA LYS A 109 -24.87 7.34 11.93
C LYS A 109 -23.80 6.54 11.20
N PHE A 110 -22.63 7.15 11.06
CA PHE A 110 -21.41 6.53 10.57
C PHE A 110 -21.61 5.87 9.20
N GLY A 111 -22.07 6.66 8.22
CA GLY A 111 -22.36 6.18 6.86
C GLY A 111 -23.66 5.36 6.71
N ALA A 112 -24.33 4.96 7.80
CA ALA A 112 -25.59 4.21 7.71
C ALA A 112 -26.69 5.01 6.99
N SER A 113 -27.28 4.44 5.94
CA SER A 113 -28.18 5.13 5.02
C SER A 113 -29.66 5.18 5.46
N PHE A 114 -30.06 4.37 6.46
CA PHE A 114 -31.43 4.32 6.98
C PHE A 114 -31.48 3.77 8.41
N SER A 115 -32.58 4.07 9.13
CA SER A 115 -32.83 3.60 10.49
C SER A 115 -33.47 2.21 10.49
N LEU A 116 -33.02 1.31 11.36
CA LEU A 116 -33.66 0.01 11.59
C LEU A 116 -34.68 0.03 12.75
N MET A 117 -34.83 1.16 13.46
CA MET A 117 -35.58 1.26 14.73
C MET A 117 -37.12 1.30 14.61
N ASN A 118 -37.68 1.16 13.40
CA ASN A 118 -39.13 1.19 13.18
C ASN A 118 -39.54 0.10 12.18
N TYR A 119 -40.55 -0.71 12.53
CA TYR A 119 -41.05 -1.80 11.68
C TYR A 119 -41.40 -1.36 10.24
N GLU A 120 -41.92 -0.14 10.06
CA GLU A 120 -42.33 0.39 8.77
C GLU A 120 -41.21 0.40 7.71
N VAL A 121 -39.94 0.48 8.13
CA VAL A 121 -38.78 0.49 7.21
C VAL A 121 -38.59 -0.84 6.49
N PHE A 122 -39.05 -1.95 7.08
CA PHE A 122 -38.99 -3.28 6.49
C PHE A 122 -40.08 -3.43 5.41
N THR A 123 -39.85 -2.76 4.29
CA THR A 123 -40.37 -3.13 2.98
C THR A 123 -39.70 -4.44 2.52
N ALA A 124 -40.19 -5.05 1.45
CA ALA A 124 -39.60 -6.30 0.96
C ALA A 124 -38.15 -6.14 0.49
N GLU A 125 -37.90 -5.10 -0.33
CA GLU A 125 -36.57 -4.71 -0.79
C GLU A 125 -35.61 -4.41 0.38
N GLN A 126 -36.09 -3.69 1.39
CA GLN A 126 -35.26 -3.35 2.54
C GLN A 126 -34.98 -4.57 3.44
N ALA A 127 -35.94 -5.48 3.59
CA ALA A 127 -35.77 -6.73 4.32
C ALA A 127 -34.81 -7.68 3.60
N GLU A 128 -34.88 -7.78 2.27
CA GLU A 128 -33.94 -8.54 1.44
C GLU A 128 -32.51 -8.01 1.58
N LEU A 129 -32.31 -6.68 1.57
CA LEU A 129 -31.01 -6.06 1.80
C LEU A 129 -30.43 -6.43 3.18
N VAL A 130 -31.21 -6.29 4.26
CA VAL A 130 -30.72 -6.62 5.62
C VAL A 130 -30.52 -8.12 5.79
N ALA A 131 -31.37 -8.96 5.20
CA ALA A 131 -31.19 -10.42 5.18
C ALA A 131 -29.88 -10.80 4.46
N LYS A 132 -29.56 -10.15 3.34
CA LYS A 132 -28.33 -10.36 2.60
C LYS A 132 -27.09 -9.96 3.41
N SER A 133 -27.10 -8.81 4.09
CA SER A 133 -25.99 -8.42 4.99
C SER A 133 -25.80 -9.42 6.14
N LEU A 134 -26.89 -9.86 6.78
CA LEU A 134 -26.82 -10.90 7.83
C LEU A 134 -26.36 -12.27 7.29
N SER A 135 -26.66 -12.60 6.04
CA SER A 135 -26.26 -13.86 5.39
C SER A 135 -24.77 -13.84 5.03
N ASN A 136 -24.32 -12.77 4.38
CA ASN A 136 -22.93 -12.52 4.02
C ASN A 136 -22.01 -12.28 5.24
N GLY A 137 -22.58 -11.89 6.38
CA GLY A 137 -21.86 -11.58 7.61
C GLY A 137 -21.59 -10.09 7.83
N THR A 138 -21.66 -9.25 6.78
CA THR A 138 -21.21 -7.84 6.78
C THR A 138 -22.00 -6.87 7.68
N MET A 139 -23.03 -7.35 8.39
CA MET A 139 -23.73 -6.57 9.41
C MET A 139 -24.03 -7.44 10.64
N PRO A 140 -23.77 -6.95 11.87
CA PRO A 140 -22.94 -5.78 12.20
C PRO A 140 -21.53 -5.90 11.61
N PRO A 141 -20.85 -4.77 11.32
CA PRO A 141 -19.43 -4.80 10.99
C PRO A 141 -18.65 -5.40 12.17
N ALA A 142 -17.48 -5.94 11.91
CA ALA A 142 -16.62 -6.47 12.95
C ALA A 142 -16.23 -5.39 13.98
N GLY A 143 -15.68 -5.81 15.12
CA GLY A 143 -15.42 -4.93 16.26
C GLY A 143 -16.69 -4.53 17.04
N GLN A 144 -17.88 -4.67 16.46
CA GLN A 144 -19.15 -4.67 17.19
C GLN A 144 -19.46 -6.06 17.78
N GLU A 145 -20.33 -6.13 18.78
CA GLU A 145 -20.75 -7.41 19.38
C GLU A 145 -21.49 -8.28 18.34
N PRO A 146 -20.97 -9.47 17.99
CA PRO A 146 -21.56 -10.29 16.94
C PRO A 146 -22.86 -10.93 17.41
N LEU A 147 -23.87 -11.03 16.53
CA LEU A 147 -25.04 -11.86 16.79
C LEU A 147 -24.63 -13.32 16.94
N ASN A 148 -25.12 -13.95 17.99
CA ASN A 148 -25.07 -15.40 18.11
C ASN A 148 -25.96 -16.07 17.04
N ALA A 149 -25.78 -17.38 16.85
CA ALA A 149 -26.45 -18.12 15.80
C ALA A 149 -27.99 -18.22 15.95
N GLU A 150 -28.55 -18.10 17.17
CA GLU A 150 -30.00 -18.14 17.38
C GLU A 150 -30.66 -16.81 16.99
N ASP A 151 -30.03 -15.68 17.35
CA ASP A 151 -30.51 -14.34 17.01
C ASP A 151 -30.30 -13.99 15.53
N ARG A 152 -29.14 -14.35 14.94
CA ARG A 152 -28.90 -14.19 13.49
C ARG A 152 -29.90 -14.99 12.66
N MET A 153 -30.18 -16.23 13.07
CA MET A 153 -31.19 -17.10 12.45
C MET A 153 -32.61 -16.55 12.64
N SER A 154 -32.92 -16.00 13.81
CA SER A 154 -34.23 -15.41 14.10
C SER A 154 -34.52 -14.17 13.26
N LEU A 155 -33.55 -13.26 13.11
CA LEU A 155 -33.66 -12.12 12.20
C LEU A 155 -33.71 -12.56 10.75
N TYR A 156 -32.80 -13.41 10.28
CA TYR A 156 -32.76 -13.84 8.89
C TYR A 156 -34.09 -14.48 8.45
N ASN A 157 -34.64 -15.40 9.26
CA ASN A 157 -35.93 -16.05 8.97
C ASN A 157 -37.12 -15.07 9.01
N TRP A 158 -37.07 -14.05 9.87
CA TRP A 158 -38.11 -13.01 9.89
C TRP A 158 -38.02 -12.12 8.65
N LEU A 159 -36.80 -11.74 8.25
CA LEU A 159 -36.51 -10.89 7.10
C LEU A 159 -36.79 -11.59 5.75
N SER A 160 -36.51 -12.89 5.65
CA SER A 160 -36.80 -13.72 4.47
C SER A 160 -38.20 -14.35 4.47
N CYS A 161 -39.05 -14.07 5.48
CA CYS A 161 -40.35 -14.72 5.68
C CYS A 161 -40.30 -16.24 5.85
N GLY A 162 -39.12 -16.82 6.09
CA GLY A 162 -38.87 -18.26 6.08
C GLY A 162 -38.70 -18.84 4.68
N ASP A 163 -38.44 -18.02 3.65
CA ASP A 163 -37.94 -18.49 2.37
C ASP A 163 -36.46 -18.87 2.52
N LEU A 164 -36.25 -20.15 2.83
CA LEU A 164 -34.92 -20.71 3.05
C LEU A 164 -34.30 -21.09 1.70
N GLY A 165 -33.55 -20.15 1.14
CA GLY A 165 -32.51 -20.46 0.15
C GLY A 165 -31.41 -21.35 0.77
N GLU A 166 -30.25 -21.46 0.12
CA GLU A 166 -29.10 -22.09 0.78
C GLU A 166 -28.66 -21.21 1.97
N ILE A 167 -29.07 -21.62 3.17
CA ILE A 167 -28.58 -21.07 4.43
C ILE A 167 -27.08 -21.34 4.47
N PRO A 168 -26.21 -20.31 4.53
CA PRO A 168 -24.79 -20.55 4.73
C PRO A 168 -24.57 -21.31 6.05
N GLU A 169 -23.61 -22.26 6.05
CA GLU A 169 -23.03 -22.78 7.30
C GLU A 169 -22.71 -21.62 8.25
N PRO A 170 -22.81 -21.78 9.58
CA PRO A 170 -22.91 -20.66 10.52
C PRO A 170 -21.61 -19.84 10.62
N VAL A 171 -21.46 -18.93 9.65
CA VAL A 171 -20.55 -17.78 9.68
C VAL A 171 -20.80 -17.03 11.00
N PRO A 172 -19.76 -16.63 11.74
CA PRO A 172 -19.91 -15.62 12.78
C PRO A 172 -20.56 -14.37 12.19
N ALA A 173 -21.41 -13.66 12.94
CA ALA A 173 -21.77 -12.31 12.53
C ALA A 173 -20.49 -11.45 12.47
N GLY A 174 -20.38 -10.58 11.47
CA GLY A 174 -19.14 -9.95 11.02
C GLY A 174 -18.54 -10.63 9.77
N GLY A 175 -18.58 -11.97 9.67
CA GLY A 175 -17.83 -12.73 8.64
C GLY A 175 -16.32 -12.76 8.91
N PHE A 176 -15.79 -11.57 9.15
CA PHE A 176 -14.51 -11.22 9.73
C PHE A 176 -14.19 -11.97 11.03
N SER A 177 -12.91 -12.35 11.16
CA SER A 177 -12.33 -12.88 12.39
C SER A 177 -10.86 -12.47 12.50
N SER A 178 -10.36 -12.24 13.72
CA SER A 178 -8.97 -11.85 13.98
C SER A 178 -8.27 -12.87 14.89
N THR A 179 -6.98 -13.10 14.69
CA THR A 179 -6.13 -13.85 15.63
C THR A 179 -5.68 -13.01 16.84
N ARG A 180 -6.06 -11.72 16.91
CA ARG A 180 -5.65 -10.75 17.93
C ARG A 180 -6.86 -9.93 18.43
N PRO A 181 -6.92 -9.55 19.72
CA PRO A 181 -7.97 -8.67 20.21
C PRO A 181 -7.75 -7.22 19.72
N LEU A 182 -8.81 -6.41 19.77
CA LEU A 182 -8.69 -4.96 19.58
C LEU A 182 -7.78 -4.36 20.66
N LEU A 183 -7.09 -3.26 20.34
CA LEU A 183 -6.36 -2.49 21.33
C LEU A 183 -7.34 -1.73 22.23
N GLU A 184 -7.54 -2.22 23.46
CA GLU A 184 -8.37 -1.55 24.46
C GLU A 184 -7.63 -0.38 25.13
N ASP A 185 -8.31 0.76 25.30
CA ASP A 185 -7.81 1.86 26.12
C ASP A 185 -8.21 1.65 27.58
N ASN A 186 -7.27 1.89 28.51
CA ASN A 186 -7.45 1.51 29.92
C ASN A 186 -8.42 2.42 30.72
N GLY A 187 -9.02 3.43 30.08
CA GLY A 187 -9.93 4.40 30.69
C GLY A 187 -9.27 5.44 31.61
N GLU A 188 -7.96 5.37 31.83
CA GLU A 188 -7.20 6.29 32.70
C GLU A 188 -6.21 7.12 31.86
N LEU A 189 -6.34 8.45 31.94
CA LEU A 189 -5.42 9.36 31.25
C LEU A 189 -3.99 9.20 31.80
N PRO A 190 -2.95 9.17 30.93
CA PRO A 190 -1.56 9.07 31.37
C PRO A 190 -1.14 10.24 32.26
N ASP A 191 -0.24 9.97 33.22
CA ASP A 191 0.29 11.00 34.12
C ASP A 191 1.04 12.12 33.37
N ASN A 192 0.95 13.35 33.89
CA ASN A 192 1.67 14.54 33.43
C ASN A 192 1.47 14.92 31.94
N VAL A 193 0.30 14.65 31.36
CA VAL A 193 -0.07 15.10 30.00
C VAL A 193 -0.80 16.45 30.00
N ASP A 194 -0.45 17.27 29.01
CA ASP A 194 -1.29 18.35 28.49
C ASP A 194 -2.06 17.84 27.25
N PHE A 195 -2.96 18.64 26.67
CA PHE A 195 -3.59 18.29 25.38
C PHE A 195 -3.84 19.50 24.48
N PHE A 196 -3.98 19.24 23.18
CA PHE A 196 -4.62 20.13 22.22
C PHE A 196 -5.67 19.38 21.40
N GLU A 197 -6.54 20.12 20.71
CA GLU A 197 -7.53 19.56 19.79
C GLU A 197 -7.20 19.99 18.36
N LEU A 198 -7.30 19.05 17.42
CA LEU A 198 -7.12 19.23 15.99
C LEU A 198 -8.43 18.79 15.34
N ARG A 199 -9.14 19.73 14.69
CA ARG A 199 -10.53 19.56 14.21
C ARG A 199 -10.72 20.15 12.81
N ALA A 200 -11.76 19.68 12.13
CA ALA A 200 -12.37 20.44 11.04
C ALA A 200 -12.87 21.81 11.54
N ASP A 201 -12.57 22.88 10.81
CA ASP A 201 -12.93 24.26 11.24
C ASP A 201 -14.36 24.63 10.83
N SER A 202 -15.34 23.85 11.31
CA SER A 202 -16.77 24.00 10.95
C SER A 202 -17.01 23.83 9.45
N PHE A 203 -16.35 22.85 8.83
CA PHE A 203 -16.41 22.62 7.39
C PHE A 203 -17.79 22.12 6.98
N THR A 204 -18.37 22.72 5.95
CA THR A 204 -19.73 22.40 5.47
C THR A 204 -19.70 21.34 4.38
N ILE A 205 -20.25 20.16 4.65
CA ILE A 205 -20.53 19.14 3.65
C ILE A 205 -21.80 19.55 2.88
N PRO A 206 -21.72 19.80 1.57
CA PRO A 206 -22.88 20.18 0.77
C PRO A 206 -23.75 18.97 0.43
N ASN A 207 -25.06 19.19 0.30
CA ASN A 207 -26.02 18.18 -0.13
C ASN A 207 -25.65 17.59 -1.52
N GLY A 208 -25.92 16.29 -1.72
CA GLY A 208 -25.59 15.59 -2.97
C GLY A 208 -24.09 15.28 -3.15
N ARG A 209 -23.30 15.31 -2.06
CA ARG A 209 -21.96 14.72 -1.99
C ARG A 209 -21.97 13.57 -0.98
N THR A 210 -22.11 12.35 -1.51
CA THR A 210 -22.14 11.13 -0.70
C THR A 210 -20.81 10.86 0.01
N ASP A 211 -19.68 11.23 -0.59
CA ASP A 211 -18.37 10.71 -0.18
C ASP A 211 -17.27 11.77 -0.39
N ARG A 212 -16.48 12.09 0.65
CA ARG A 212 -15.46 13.18 0.63
C ARG A 212 -14.33 12.99 1.65
N TYR A 213 -13.08 13.09 1.17
CA TYR A 213 -11.87 13.19 2.00
C TYR A 213 -11.37 14.64 2.06
N GLU A 214 -11.33 15.23 3.26
CA GLU A 214 -10.99 16.65 3.51
C GLU A 214 -9.89 16.75 4.58
N CYS A 215 -8.90 17.61 4.33
CA CYS A 215 -7.65 17.70 5.09
C CYS A 215 -7.49 19.05 5.77
N PHE A 216 -7.15 19.04 7.06
CA PHE A 216 -6.98 20.23 7.91
C PHE A 216 -5.62 20.20 8.59
N THR A 217 -4.74 21.15 8.26
CA THR A 217 -3.33 21.15 8.71
C THR A 217 -3.10 22.18 9.81
N ILE A 218 -2.40 21.81 10.88
CA ILE A 218 -1.91 22.74 11.90
C ILE A 218 -0.42 22.53 12.19
N SER A 219 0.24 23.55 12.75
CA SER A 219 1.51 23.37 13.45
C SER A 219 1.24 22.88 14.87
N ALA A 220 1.98 21.86 15.30
CA ALA A 220 1.96 21.33 16.66
C ALA A 220 2.16 22.45 17.70
N PRO A 221 1.17 22.72 18.58
CA PRO A 221 1.19 23.86 19.49
C PRO A 221 2.07 23.64 20.73
N VAL A 222 3.19 22.93 20.60
CA VAL A 222 4.14 22.60 21.67
C VAL A 222 5.40 23.46 21.58
N SER A 223 5.95 23.86 22.73
CA SER A 223 7.13 24.74 22.82
C SER A 223 8.48 24.02 22.95
N GLU A 224 8.45 22.70 23.15
CA GLU A 224 9.60 21.80 23.30
C GLU A 224 9.20 20.41 22.78
N GLU A 225 10.14 19.48 22.65
CA GLU A 225 9.81 18.10 22.25
C GLU A 225 8.91 17.43 23.30
N ARG A 226 7.89 16.71 22.83
CA ARG A 226 6.93 15.97 23.66
C ARG A 226 6.65 14.61 23.03
N PHE A 227 6.10 13.68 23.82
CA PHE A 227 5.56 12.42 23.30
C PHE A 227 4.03 12.45 23.33
N ILE A 228 3.39 12.13 22.20
CA ILE A 228 1.97 11.81 22.12
C ILE A 228 1.72 10.51 22.88
N ARG A 229 0.90 10.58 23.93
CA ARG A 229 0.60 9.45 24.83
C ARG A 229 -0.76 8.80 24.54
N ARG A 230 -1.75 9.62 24.18
CA ARG A 230 -3.13 9.20 23.89
C ARG A 230 -3.70 10.06 22.75
N VAL A 231 -4.45 9.45 21.84
CA VAL A 231 -5.26 10.16 20.83
C VAL A 231 -6.71 9.69 20.96
N GLU A 232 -7.61 10.63 21.20
CA GLU A 232 -9.07 10.40 21.28
C GLU A 232 -9.77 11.04 20.08
N THR A 233 -10.66 10.32 19.41
CA THR A 233 -11.56 10.92 18.44
C THR A 233 -12.63 11.79 19.12
N ILE A 234 -12.88 12.96 18.52
CA ILE A 234 -13.99 13.85 18.85
C ILE A 234 -14.98 13.80 17.68
N VAL A 235 -16.18 13.29 17.95
CA VAL A 235 -17.28 13.30 16.98
C VAL A 235 -18.19 14.50 17.28
N ASP A 236 -18.44 15.34 16.27
CA ASP A 236 -19.38 16.46 16.31
C ASP A 236 -20.69 16.07 15.58
N ASP A 237 -20.65 15.80 14.27
CA ASP A 237 -21.77 15.18 13.55
C ASP A 237 -21.51 13.72 13.15
N ALA A 238 -21.97 12.81 14.03
CA ALA A 238 -21.90 11.36 13.83
C ALA A 238 -22.67 10.83 12.61
N ARG A 239 -23.48 11.65 11.93
CA ARG A 239 -24.34 11.23 10.80
C ARG A 239 -23.62 11.27 9.46
N ILE A 240 -22.53 12.05 9.40
CA ILE A 240 -21.72 12.26 8.21
C ILE A 240 -20.24 11.91 8.43
N LEU A 241 -19.75 11.83 9.66
CA LEU A 241 -18.39 11.35 9.94
C LEU A 241 -18.28 9.85 9.64
N HIS A 242 -17.32 9.45 8.81
CA HIS A 242 -17.04 8.04 8.52
C HIS A 242 -15.80 7.55 9.29
N HIS A 243 -14.61 8.03 8.92
CA HIS A 243 -13.36 7.72 9.62
C HIS A 243 -12.42 8.94 9.67
N ILE A 244 -11.40 8.86 10.52
CA ILE A 244 -10.38 9.91 10.71
C ILE A 244 -8.99 9.30 10.64
N VAL A 245 -8.07 9.99 9.96
CA VAL A 245 -6.63 9.69 9.97
C VAL A 245 -5.85 10.95 10.36
N VAL A 246 -4.81 10.76 11.18
CA VAL A 246 -3.86 11.81 11.58
C VAL A 246 -2.51 11.46 10.99
N ILE A 247 -1.97 12.34 10.14
CA ILE A 247 -0.70 12.14 9.44
C ILE A 247 0.30 13.25 9.81
N PRO A 248 1.62 12.97 9.88
CA PRO A 248 2.63 14.02 9.92
C PRO A 248 2.74 14.62 8.52
N ASP A 249 2.47 15.91 8.36
CA ASP A 249 2.52 16.54 7.04
C ASP A 249 3.99 16.82 6.68
N ALA A 250 4.46 16.23 5.58
CA ALA A 250 5.85 16.30 5.14
C ALA A 250 6.25 17.67 4.53
N GLY A 251 5.41 18.71 4.69
CA GLY A 251 5.57 20.02 4.09
C GLY A 251 4.82 20.17 2.76
N GLY A 252 3.80 19.34 2.52
CA GLY A 252 2.89 19.48 1.38
C GLY A 252 1.84 20.57 1.61
N ARG A 253 1.45 20.82 2.86
CA ARG A 253 0.46 21.84 3.25
C ARG A 253 1.02 22.91 4.17
N GLU A 254 0.58 24.13 3.92
CA GLU A 254 0.82 25.27 4.82
C GLU A 254 -0.02 25.12 6.11
N PRO A 255 0.58 25.21 7.31
CA PRO A 255 -0.17 25.18 8.57
C PRO A 255 -1.25 26.26 8.67
N GLY A 256 -2.44 25.88 9.16
CA GLY A 256 -3.62 26.74 9.21
C GLY A 256 -4.43 26.76 7.91
N THR A 257 -4.25 25.78 7.02
CA THR A 257 -5.02 25.63 5.78
C THR A 257 -5.96 24.42 5.81
N HIS A 258 -6.98 24.49 4.96
CA HIS A 258 -7.84 23.38 4.56
C HIS A 258 -7.58 23.08 3.08
N SER A 259 -7.55 21.80 2.73
CA SER A 259 -7.57 21.33 1.35
C SER A 259 -8.38 20.04 1.26
N LYS A 260 -8.58 19.54 0.04
CA LYS A 260 -8.87 18.11 -0.10
C LYS A 260 -7.65 17.26 0.25
N CYS A 261 -7.86 15.99 0.55
CA CYS A 261 -6.79 15.00 0.65
C CYS A 261 -6.48 14.34 -0.71
N ASP A 262 -6.35 15.14 -1.77
CA ASP A 262 -5.95 14.64 -3.09
C ASP A 262 -4.41 14.51 -3.09
N GLU A 263 -3.86 13.31 -3.37
CA GLU A 263 -2.42 12.98 -3.44
C GLU A 263 -1.64 13.08 -2.10
N ASP A 264 -2.06 12.32 -1.07
CA ASP A 264 -1.40 12.26 0.24
C ASP A 264 -0.47 11.04 0.37
N ASN A 265 0.77 11.23 0.86
CA ASN A 265 1.70 10.12 1.09
C ASN A 265 1.09 9.08 2.06
N PRO A 266 0.68 7.89 1.58
CA PRO A 266 -0.16 6.98 2.37
C PRO A 266 0.65 6.17 3.38
N PHE A 267 1.97 6.30 3.40
CA PHE A 267 2.88 5.47 4.20
C PHE A 267 3.24 6.06 5.56
N ASN A 268 2.76 7.28 5.88
CA ASN A 268 3.11 8.01 7.09
C ASN A 268 1.85 8.35 7.91
N MET A 269 1.64 7.65 9.02
CA MET A 269 0.47 7.81 9.90
C MET A 269 0.90 7.97 11.37
N ILE A 270 0.11 8.71 12.16
CA ILE A 270 0.21 8.82 13.63
C ILE A 270 -0.95 8.08 14.31
N TYR A 271 -2.16 8.15 13.75
CA TYR A 271 -3.38 7.53 14.28
C TYR A 271 -4.41 7.36 13.16
N ALA A 272 -5.22 6.31 13.25
CA ALA A 272 -6.47 6.17 12.49
C ALA A 272 -7.60 5.73 13.43
N TRP A 273 -8.84 6.08 13.06
CA TRP A 273 -10.04 5.77 13.82
C TRP A 273 -11.21 5.42 12.88
N ALA A 274 -11.85 4.29 13.17
CA ALA A 274 -13.13 3.86 12.61
C ALA A 274 -14.22 3.79 13.72
N PRO A 275 -15.51 3.79 13.37
CA PRO A 275 -16.61 3.78 14.33
C PRO A 275 -16.55 2.58 15.29
N GLY A 276 -16.61 2.86 16.59
CA GLY A 276 -16.48 1.83 17.64
C GLY A 276 -15.06 1.64 18.18
N GLN A 277 -14.02 2.15 17.50
CA GLN A 277 -12.68 2.14 18.07
C GLN A 277 -12.57 3.10 19.28
N GLY A 278 -11.87 2.65 20.33
CA GLY A 278 -11.47 3.48 21.46
C GLY A 278 -10.32 4.45 21.14
N ALA A 279 -9.71 5.00 22.20
CA ALA A 279 -8.52 5.83 22.05
C ALA A 279 -7.28 4.97 21.77
N LEU A 280 -6.37 5.45 20.91
CA LEU A 280 -5.01 4.92 20.91
C LEU A 280 -4.32 5.44 22.16
N GLN A 281 -3.83 4.55 23.03
CA GLN A 281 -3.02 4.93 24.20
C GLN A 281 -1.80 4.03 24.35
N PHE A 282 -0.64 4.63 24.57
CA PHE A 282 0.58 3.91 24.90
C PHE A 282 0.72 3.76 26.42
N ALA A 283 0.97 2.55 26.89
CA ALA A 283 1.13 2.25 28.33
C ALA A 283 2.40 2.88 28.92
N GLU A 284 3.49 2.87 28.15
CA GLU A 284 4.69 3.66 28.38
C GLU A 284 5.14 4.29 27.06
N GLY A 285 5.94 5.36 27.13
CA GLY A 285 6.49 6.00 25.92
C GLY A 285 5.46 6.73 25.06
N GLY A 286 5.78 6.96 23.79
CA GLY A 286 4.85 7.55 22.82
C GLY A 286 5.51 8.06 21.54
N ILE A 287 4.69 8.56 20.62
CA ILE A 287 5.16 9.08 19.31
C ILE A 287 5.76 10.48 19.49
N ARG A 288 6.94 10.73 18.93
CA ARG A 288 7.63 12.03 19.03
C ARG A 288 6.83 13.14 18.33
N LEU A 289 6.68 14.26 19.04
CA LEU A 289 6.06 15.49 18.57
C LEU A 289 7.02 16.67 18.75
N SER A 290 7.40 17.30 17.65
CA SER A 290 8.36 18.41 17.60
C SER A 290 7.67 19.78 17.56
N PRO A 291 8.27 20.83 18.15
CA PRO A 291 7.75 22.20 18.09
C PRO A 291 7.51 22.68 16.64
N GLY A 292 6.28 23.09 16.35
CA GLY A 292 5.91 23.60 15.03
C GLY A 292 5.74 22.55 13.92
N GLN A 293 5.97 21.26 14.21
CA GLN A 293 5.74 20.15 13.27
C GLN A 293 4.35 20.24 12.66
N ALA A 294 4.25 20.10 11.34
CA ALA A 294 2.95 20.09 10.67
C ALA A 294 2.25 18.74 10.89
N ILE A 295 0.98 18.80 11.27
CA ILE A 295 0.09 17.64 11.45
C ILE A 295 -1.15 17.90 10.62
N THR A 296 -1.55 16.94 9.80
CA THR A 296 -2.79 17.00 9.02
C THR A 296 -3.80 16.01 9.56
N LEU A 297 -5.01 16.50 9.79
CA LEU A 297 -6.21 15.72 10.05
C LEU A 297 -6.91 15.46 8.72
N GLN A 298 -6.88 14.22 8.26
CA GLN A 298 -7.74 13.74 7.19
C GLN A 298 -9.06 13.27 7.81
N VAL A 299 -10.17 13.85 7.35
CA VAL A 299 -11.52 13.41 7.73
C VAL A 299 -12.21 12.86 6.49
N HIS A 300 -12.69 11.63 6.59
CA HIS A 300 -13.58 11.05 5.60
C HIS A 300 -15.03 11.27 6.04
N TYR A 301 -15.78 11.98 5.20
CA TYR A 301 -17.20 12.23 5.34
C TYR A 301 -18.01 11.37 4.37
N ASN A 302 -18.95 10.59 4.91
CA ASN A 302 -19.93 9.84 4.13
C ASN A 302 -21.37 10.30 4.47
N ASN A 303 -22.01 11.00 3.54
CA ASN A 303 -23.39 11.51 3.62
C ASN A 303 -24.34 10.66 2.75
N SER A 304 -24.37 9.34 2.99
CA SER A 304 -25.31 8.42 2.34
C SER A 304 -26.77 8.83 2.53
N GLY A 305 -27.13 9.29 3.74
CA GLY A 305 -28.47 9.75 4.13
C GLY A 305 -28.98 11.02 3.43
N GLN A 306 -28.18 11.66 2.56
CA GLN A 306 -28.54 12.86 1.81
C GLN A 306 -29.02 14.04 2.68
N TYR A 307 -28.38 14.23 3.84
CA TYR A 307 -28.64 15.34 4.75
C TYR A 307 -28.41 16.71 4.07
N GLU A 308 -29.15 17.74 4.49
CA GLU A 308 -28.94 19.13 4.04
C GLU A 308 -27.54 19.64 4.45
N ASP A 309 -27.10 20.76 3.85
CA ASP A 309 -25.78 21.36 4.06
C ASP A 309 -25.42 21.45 5.57
N THR A 310 -24.48 20.59 6.00
CA THR A 310 -24.18 20.33 7.42
C THR A 310 -22.73 20.71 7.71
N ALA A 311 -22.52 21.53 8.75
CA ALA A 311 -21.19 21.94 9.21
C ALA A 311 -20.72 21.04 10.35
N ASP A 312 -19.53 20.46 10.21
CA ASP A 312 -18.93 19.53 11.18
C ASP A 312 -17.62 20.08 11.79
N ARG A 313 -17.39 19.70 13.05
CA ARG A 313 -16.20 20.06 13.85
C ARG A 313 -15.54 18.84 14.50
N SER A 314 -15.69 17.67 13.87
CA SER A 314 -15.05 16.42 14.28
C SER A 314 -13.53 16.51 14.13
N GLY A 315 -12.81 15.60 14.77
CA GLY A 315 -11.36 15.60 14.80
C GLY A 315 -10.79 14.72 15.90
N VAL A 316 -9.65 15.12 16.45
CA VAL A 316 -8.97 14.42 17.55
C VAL A 316 -8.56 15.35 18.68
N ARG A 317 -8.48 14.79 19.89
CA ARG A 317 -7.72 15.33 21.01
C ARG A 317 -6.41 14.57 21.14
N ILE A 318 -5.30 15.30 21.08
CA ILE A 318 -3.95 14.73 21.18
C ILE A 318 -3.39 15.10 22.55
N TYR A 319 -3.19 14.09 23.40
CA TYR A 319 -2.58 14.23 24.73
C TYR A 319 -1.08 14.00 24.63
N HIS A 320 -0.30 14.91 25.20
CA HIS A 320 1.17 14.87 25.11
C HIS A 320 1.86 15.16 26.45
N GLY A 321 2.85 14.32 26.78
CA GLY A 321 3.68 14.44 27.99
C GLY A 321 5.15 14.70 27.65
N PRO A 322 6.03 14.85 28.67
CA PRO A 322 7.48 14.86 28.50
C PRO A 322 7.99 13.64 27.70
N THR A 323 9.20 13.71 27.13
CA THR A 323 9.82 12.61 26.37
C THR A 323 10.40 11.54 27.31
N GLU A 324 9.52 10.80 27.99
CA GLU A 324 9.88 9.80 29.03
C GLU A 324 9.34 8.40 28.67
N GLY A 325 10.19 7.38 28.77
CA GLY A 325 9.90 6.01 28.32
C GLY A 325 10.34 5.76 26.87
N PRO A 326 9.89 4.67 26.23
CA PRO A 326 10.22 4.37 24.83
C PRO A 326 9.72 5.42 23.85
N GLU A 327 10.40 5.55 22.71
CA GLU A 327 9.88 6.30 21.56
C GLU A 327 9.16 5.33 20.63
N VAL A 328 7.97 5.71 20.16
CA VAL A 328 7.14 4.91 19.25
C VAL A 328 7.17 5.53 17.86
N ALA A 329 7.26 4.70 16.83
CA ALA A 329 7.06 5.09 15.44
C ALA A 329 6.06 4.15 14.76
N VAL A 330 5.49 4.57 13.63
CA VAL A 330 4.70 3.69 12.75
C VAL A 330 5.61 3.22 11.61
N LEU A 331 5.62 1.91 11.38
CA LEU A 331 6.29 1.23 10.28
C LEU A 331 5.23 0.64 9.34
N SER A 332 5.19 1.14 8.10
CA SER A 332 4.29 0.66 7.06
C SER A 332 4.86 -0.60 6.41
N LEU A 333 4.23 -1.74 6.68
CA LEU A 333 4.65 -3.08 6.24
C LEU A 333 3.68 -3.60 5.17
N GLY A 334 4.14 -3.72 3.92
CA GLY A 334 3.30 -4.27 2.85
C GLY A 334 3.72 -3.90 1.41
N PRO A 335 3.24 -4.63 0.39
CA PRO A 335 3.60 -4.41 -1.02
C PRO A 335 2.92 -3.15 -1.61
N VAL A 336 3.56 -2.56 -2.63
CA VAL A 336 3.03 -1.40 -3.36
C VAL A 336 3.14 -1.61 -4.87
N GLY A 337 2.31 -0.93 -5.65
CA GLY A 337 2.36 -0.97 -7.13
C GLY A 337 1.84 -2.26 -7.77
N PHE A 338 1.12 -3.11 -7.01
CA PHE A 338 0.48 -4.31 -7.55
C PHE A 338 -0.77 -4.00 -8.39
N GLU A 339 -1.20 -4.97 -9.17
CA GLU A 339 -2.44 -4.97 -9.96
C GLU A 339 -3.11 -6.34 -9.80
N ILE A 340 -4.44 -6.36 -9.63
CA ILE A 340 -5.27 -7.56 -9.46
C ILE A 340 -6.05 -7.75 -10.76
N ALA A 341 -5.88 -8.91 -11.42
CA ALA A 341 -6.45 -9.11 -12.75
C ALA A 341 -8.00 -9.08 -12.77
N PRO A 342 -8.64 -8.74 -13.91
CA PRO A 342 -10.09 -8.84 -14.07
C PRO A 342 -10.62 -10.25 -13.75
N ARG A 343 -11.77 -10.33 -13.07
CA ARG A 343 -12.49 -11.58 -12.77
C ARG A 343 -11.63 -12.64 -12.06
N SER A 344 -10.68 -12.22 -11.22
CA SER A 344 -9.72 -13.11 -10.55
C SER A 344 -9.80 -13.05 -9.02
N ARG A 345 -9.15 -14.03 -8.38
CA ARG A 345 -8.86 -14.04 -6.95
C ARG A 345 -7.38 -14.30 -6.76
N GLU A 346 -6.66 -13.35 -6.17
CA GLU A 346 -5.19 -13.32 -6.12
C GLU A 346 -4.67 -12.99 -4.71
N GLU A 347 -3.49 -13.49 -4.37
CA GLU A 347 -2.72 -13.12 -3.18
C GLU A 347 -1.56 -12.21 -3.61
N VAL A 348 -1.48 -11.01 -3.04
CA VAL A 348 -0.29 -10.15 -3.15
C VAL A 348 0.54 -10.26 -1.89
N THR A 349 1.87 -10.18 -2.02
CA THR A 349 2.78 -10.33 -0.87
C THR A 349 3.88 -9.29 -0.90
N GLY A 350 4.22 -8.75 0.27
CA GLY A 350 5.39 -7.89 0.48
C GLY A 350 6.15 -8.31 1.73
N TYR A 351 7.46 -8.09 1.72
CA TYR A 351 8.39 -8.57 2.73
C TYR A 351 9.16 -7.42 3.38
N CYS A 352 9.66 -7.66 4.60
CA CYS A 352 10.54 -6.74 5.31
C CYS A 352 11.56 -7.48 6.17
N GLU A 353 12.82 -7.51 5.74
CA GLU A 353 13.94 -7.96 6.60
C GLU A 353 14.39 -6.82 7.52
N LEU A 354 14.28 -7.03 8.84
CA LEU A 354 14.48 -5.96 9.82
C LEU A 354 15.97 -5.60 10.01
N PRO A 355 16.37 -4.33 9.77
CA PRO A 355 17.78 -3.92 9.83
C PRO A 355 18.35 -3.86 11.26
N GLN A 356 17.47 -3.77 12.26
CA GLN A 356 17.76 -3.82 13.70
C GLN A 356 16.60 -4.50 14.44
N GLY A 357 16.80 -4.92 15.69
CA GLY A 357 15.70 -5.42 16.53
C GLY A 357 14.77 -4.30 16.98
N THR A 358 13.47 -4.61 17.11
CA THR A 358 12.41 -3.71 17.59
C THR A 358 11.23 -4.53 18.11
N SER A 359 10.41 -3.96 18.98
CA SER A 359 9.19 -4.60 19.50
C SER A 359 7.97 -3.99 18.81
N LEU A 360 7.11 -4.85 18.25
CA LEU A 360 5.74 -4.50 17.87
C LEU A 360 4.92 -4.26 19.14
N ILE A 361 4.11 -3.21 19.13
CA ILE A 361 3.17 -2.85 20.20
C ILE A 361 1.74 -3.16 19.72
N ALA A 362 1.37 -2.62 18.57
CA ALA A 362 0.04 -2.72 18.00
C ALA A 362 0.09 -2.72 16.47
N SER A 363 -0.93 -3.31 15.84
CA SER A 363 -1.07 -3.41 14.39
C SER A 363 -2.33 -2.68 13.92
N PHE A 364 -2.25 -1.94 12.82
CA PHE A 364 -3.41 -1.43 12.10
C PHE A 364 -3.38 -1.98 10.66
N PRO A 365 -3.98 -3.16 10.42
CA PRO A 365 -4.14 -3.72 9.08
C PRO A 365 -5.11 -2.90 8.21
N HIS A 366 -4.81 -2.77 6.93
CA HIS A 366 -5.51 -1.90 5.99
C HIS A 366 -5.54 -2.47 4.56
N MET A 367 -6.76 -2.58 4.01
CA MET A 367 -7.13 -3.00 2.65
C MET A 367 -8.42 -2.26 2.23
N HIS A 368 -8.81 -2.25 0.95
CA HIS A 368 -10.04 -1.60 0.48
C HIS A 368 -11.19 -2.62 0.22
N GLU A 369 -12.14 -2.28 -0.67
CA GLU A 369 -13.43 -2.97 -0.84
C GLU A 369 -13.36 -4.40 -1.38
N ASN A 370 -12.32 -4.76 -2.14
CA ASN A 370 -12.17 -6.08 -2.77
C ASN A 370 -11.42 -7.06 -1.86
N GLY A 371 -11.01 -6.61 -0.67
CA GLY A 371 -10.26 -7.40 0.29
C GLY A 371 -11.05 -8.59 0.84
N MET A 372 -10.40 -9.75 0.95
CA MET A 372 -10.98 -10.96 1.55
C MET A 372 -10.25 -11.42 2.81
N LYS A 373 -8.93 -11.23 2.87
CA LYS A 373 -8.09 -11.68 3.98
C LYS A 373 -6.81 -10.86 4.06
N PHE A 374 -6.45 -10.45 5.27
CA PHE A 374 -5.14 -9.93 5.63
C PHE A 374 -4.36 -10.98 6.42
N GLN A 375 -3.06 -11.11 6.18
CA GLN A 375 -2.17 -11.88 7.06
C GLN A 375 -0.77 -11.25 7.13
N GLN A 376 -0.28 -11.03 8.35
CA GLN A 376 1.12 -10.75 8.61
C GLN A 376 1.72 -11.89 9.45
N SER A 377 2.90 -12.34 9.02
CA SER A 377 3.69 -13.37 9.70
C SER A 377 5.16 -12.98 9.75
N VAL A 378 5.93 -13.61 10.63
CA VAL A 378 7.38 -13.42 10.75
C VAL A 378 8.09 -14.77 10.69
N THR A 379 9.27 -14.80 10.07
CA THR A 379 10.21 -15.93 10.20
C THR A 379 11.51 -15.45 10.83
N ARG A 380 12.04 -16.25 11.75
CA ARG A 380 13.06 -15.82 12.72
C ARG A 380 14.47 -16.09 12.22
N ASP A 381 15.39 -15.16 12.43
CA ASP A 381 16.80 -15.29 12.04
C ASP A 381 16.98 -15.67 10.56
N TRP A 382 16.17 -15.05 9.68
CA TRP A 382 16.06 -15.33 8.23
C TRP A 382 17.42 -15.41 7.52
N LEU A 383 18.35 -14.56 7.93
CA LEU A 383 19.70 -14.45 7.40
C LEU A 383 20.59 -15.67 7.66
N ASN A 384 20.23 -16.54 8.59
CA ASN A 384 21.00 -17.73 8.99
C ASN A 384 20.23 -19.05 8.79
N GLN A 385 19.01 -19.00 8.23
CA GLN A 385 18.25 -20.21 7.88
C GLN A 385 18.90 -20.97 6.71
N ASN A 386 18.64 -22.27 6.64
CA ASN A 386 19.11 -23.16 5.57
C ASN A 386 18.14 -23.12 4.38
N GLU A 387 18.64 -22.83 3.17
CA GLU A 387 17.86 -22.78 1.93
C GLU A 387 17.22 -24.14 1.55
N GLU A 388 17.70 -25.26 2.13
CA GLU A 388 17.10 -26.60 1.96
C GLU A 388 15.91 -26.89 2.91
N GLU A 389 15.62 -26.01 3.88
CA GLU A 389 14.59 -26.22 4.91
C GLU A 389 13.31 -25.39 4.66
N GLU A 390 12.16 -25.91 5.10
CA GLU A 390 10.86 -25.24 4.91
C GLU A 390 10.75 -24.01 5.84
N ILE A 391 10.47 -22.85 5.26
CA ILE A 391 10.39 -21.57 6.00
C ILE A 391 9.24 -21.62 6.99
N VAL A 392 9.57 -21.64 8.29
CA VAL A 392 8.57 -21.63 9.36
C VAL A 392 8.12 -20.19 9.62
N TRP A 393 6.82 -19.93 9.43
CA TRP A 393 6.20 -18.63 9.66
C TRP A 393 5.37 -18.64 10.96
N GLU A 394 5.65 -17.69 11.84
CA GLU A 394 4.89 -17.37 13.05
C GLU A 394 3.83 -16.32 12.74
N ASP A 395 2.57 -16.53 13.15
CA ASP A 395 1.47 -15.58 12.94
C ASP A 395 1.68 -14.32 13.80
N VAL A 396 1.78 -13.15 13.17
CA VAL A 396 1.79 -11.85 13.87
C VAL A 396 0.36 -11.39 14.08
N ILE A 397 -0.42 -11.36 12.99
CA ILE A 397 -1.87 -11.14 12.98
C ILE A 397 -2.46 -11.66 11.66
N THR A 398 -3.60 -12.35 11.74
CA THR A 398 -4.44 -12.71 10.58
C THR A 398 -5.84 -12.13 10.79
N LEU A 399 -6.38 -11.51 9.74
CA LEU A 399 -7.80 -11.13 9.63
C LEU A 399 -8.41 -11.90 8.45
N ASP A 400 -9.34 -12.81 8.69
CA ASP A 400 -9.97 -13.64 7.65
C ASP A 400 -11.46 -13.30 7.54
N GLY A 401 -11.97 -13.12 6.31
CA GLY A 401 -13.28 -12.52 6.05
C GLY A 401 -13.25 -10.98 6.16
N TRP A 402 -12.27 -10.33 5.54
CA TRP A 402 -12.08 -8.88 5.57
C TRP A 402 -13.36 -8.10 5.28
N ASP A 403 -13.54 -7.01 6.02
CA ASP A 403 -14.67 -6.07 5.94
C ASP A 403 -14.06 -4.66 5.93
N PHE A 404 -14.40 -3.87 4.90
CA PHE A 404 -13.84 -2.54 4.69
C PHE A 404 -14.20 -1.56 5.83
N GLU A 405 -15.32 -1.76 6.51
CA GLU A 405 -15.73 -0.90 7.63
C GLU A 405 -15.01 -1.26 8.94
N SER A 406 -14.28 -2.39 8.97
CA SER A 406 -13.69 -2.98 10.16
C SER A 406 -12.19 -2.70 10.33
N GLN A 407 -11.79 -1.46 10.04
CA GLN A 407 -10.40 -1.03 10.10
C GLN A 407 -10.04 -0.54 11.50
N TYR A 408 -9.44 -1.44 12.29
CA TYR A 408 -9.13 -1.19 13.70
C TYR A 408 -7.65 -1.43 14.06
N VAL A 409 -7.23 -0.81 15.17
CA VAL A 409 -5.95 -1.11 15.85
C VAL A 409 -6.12 -2.34 16.74
N TYR A 410 -5.20 -3.30 16.63
CA TYR A 410 -5.15 -4.56 17.38
C TYR A 410 -3.96 -4.60 18.33
N ASP A 411 -4.12 -5.24 19.48
CA ASP A 411 -3.03 -5.52 20.43
C ASP A 411 -2.15 -6.67 19.88
N THR A 412 -0.90 -6.36 19.53
CA THR A 412 0.01 -7.30 18.84
C THR A 412 1.44 -7.33 19.44
N PRO A 413 1.61 -7.38 20.78
CA PRO A 413 2.92 -7.32 21.41
C PRO A 413 3.83 -8.47 20.98
N MET A 414 4.90 -8.16 20.24
CA MET A 414 5.88 -9.14 19.74
C MET A 414 7.26 -8.53 19.56
N ASP A 415 8.28 -9.11 20.20
CA ASP A 415 9.68 -8.74 19.95
C ASP A 415 10.16 -9.30 18.61
N PHE A 416 10.92 -8.50 17.85
CA PHE A 416 11.63 -8.91 16.64
C PHE A 416 13.14 -8.72 16.78
N ALA A 417 13.91 -9.67 16.22
CA ALA A 417 15.36 -9.57 16.12
C ALA A 417 15.81 -8.87 14.82
N ARG A 418 17.06 -8.40 14.80
CA ARG A 418 17.73 -8.00 13.56
C ARG A 418 17.85 -9.22 12.65
N GLY A 419 17.41 -9.10 11.39
CA GLY A 419 17.41 -10.21 10.45
C GLY A 419 16.24 -11.18 10.62
N ASP A 420 15.22 -10.86 11.43
CA ASP A 420 13.89 -11.45 11.24
C ASP A 420 13.28 -10.91 9.94
N LEU A 421 12.55 -11.76 9.21
CA LEU A 421 11.85 -11.40 7.98
C LEU A 421 10.34 -11.44 8.22
N ILE A 422 9.68 -10.29 8.08
CA ILE A 422 8.22 -10.19 8.10
C ILE A 422 7.69 -10.42 6.67
N LYS A 423 6.61 -11.19 6.52
CA LYS A 423 5.75 -11.26 5.33
C LYS A 423 4.42 -10.60 5.65
N THR A 424 3.96 -9.72 4.77
CA THR A 424 2.58 -9.23 4.71
C THR A 424 1.92 -9.79 3.45
N SER A 425 0.68 -10.25 3.57
CA SER A 425 -0.09 -10.94 2.54
C SER A 425 -1.52 -10.45 2.56
N CYS A 426 -2.07 -10.16 1.38
CA CYS A 426 -3.47 -9.76 1.21
C CYS A 426 -4.10 -10.56 0.06
N VAL A 427 -5.30 -11.09 0.29
CA VAL A 427 -6.09 -11.80 -0.71
C VAL A 427 -7.27 -10.94 -1.15
N TYR A 428 -7.49 -10.82 -2.45
CA TYR A 428 -8.59 -10.03 -3.04
C TYR A 428 -9.43 -10.86 -4.01
N GLU A 429 -10.66 -10.42 -4.28
CA GLU A 429 -11.51 -10.94 -5.37
C GLU A 429 -12.00 -9.79 -6.26
N ASN A 430 -11.30 -9.55 -7.38
CA ASN A 430 -11.71 -8.54 -8.35
C ASN A 430 -12.90 -9.06 -9.17
N ASN A 431 -14.09 -8.67 -8.75
CA ASN A 431 -15.35 -9.03 -9.40
C ASN A 431 -15.69 -8.15 -10.63
N THR A 432 -14.76 -7.33 -11.14
CA THR A 432 -14.98 -6.44 -12.30
C THR A 432 -14.34 -6.98 -13.59
N ASP A 433 -14.63 -6.34 -14.73
CA ASP A 433 -14.02 -6.64 -16.03
C ASP A 433 -12.73 -5.84 -16.31
N GLU A 434 -12.31 -4.98 -15.38
CA GLU A 434 -11.11 -4.13 -15.46
C GLU A 434 -10.10 -4.50 -14.36
N PRO A 435 -8.80 -4.23 -14.52
CA PRO A 435 -7.82 -4.49 -13.46
C PRO A 435 -7.95 -3.47 -12.31
N VAL A 436 -7.96 -3.96 -11.08
CA VAL A 436 -7.92 -3.11 -9.87
C VAL A 436 -6.45 -2.91 -9.48
N ARG A 437 -6.04 -1.65 -9.29
CA ARG A 437 -4.63 -1.27 -9.04
C ARG A 437 -4.39 -0.85 -7.61
N PHE A 438 -3.14 -0.93 -7.18
CA PHE A 438 -2.67 -0.24 -5.99
C PHE A 438 -2.96 1.28 -6.02
N GLY A 439 -3.44 1.85 -4.91
CA GLY A 439 -3.49 3.32 -4.69
C GLY A 439 -4.55 3.78 -3.69
N GLU A 440 -4.54 5.08 -3.34
CA GLU A 440 -5.32 5.68 -2.23
C GLU A 440 -6.85 5.69 -2.39
N ASN A 441 -7.40 5.64 -3.61
CA ASN A 441 -8.85 5.68 -3.79
C ASN A 441 -9.51 4.38 -3.28
N THR A 442 -10.69 4.47 -2.70
CA THR A 442 -11.50 3.31 -2.25
C THR A 442 -11.75 2.25 -3.33
N ALA A 443 -11.79 2.66 -4.61
CA ALA A 443 -11.93 1.77 -5.78
C ALA A 443 -10.60 1.22 -6.35
N ASN A 444 -9.46 1.67 -5.81
CA ASN A 444 -8.15 1.03 -5.92
C ASN A 444 -7.96 0.09 -4.70
N GLU A 445 -6.79 -0.52 -4.54
CA GLU A 445 -6.48 -1.38 -3.38
C GLU A 445 -5.20 -0.99 -2.62
N MET A 446 -5.13 -1.45 -1.37
CA MET A 446 -3.94 -1.37 -0.51
C MET A 446 -3.74 -2.66 0.28
N CYS A 447 -2.49 -2.90 0.71
CA CYS A 447 -2.12 -4.04 1.55
C CYS A 447 -1.08 -3.60 2.57
N PHE A 448 -1.49 -3.17 3.77
CA PHE A 448 -0.54 -2.75 4.81
C PHE A 448 -0.91 -3.25 6.20
N ASN A 449 0.09 -3.51 7.03
CA ASN A 449 0.00 -3.25 8.46
C ASN A 449 0.77 -1.96 8.76
N PHE A 450 0.09 -0.96 9.31
CA PHE A 450 0.73 0.19 9.94
C PHE A 450 1.10 -0.19 11.38
N ALA A 451 2.31 -0.70 11.56
CA ALA A 451 2.79 -1.29 12.80
C ALA A 451 3.36 -0.24 13.75
N TYR A 452 2.80 -0.11 14.95
CA TYR A 452 3.36 0.72 16.02
C TYR A 452 4.54 -0.03 16.67
N ILE A 453 5.76 0.50 16.54
CA ILE A 453 7.01 -0.16 16.93
C ILE A 453 7.87 0.69 17.89
N SER A 454 8.66 0.02 18.72
CA SER A 454 9.64 0.64 19.64
C SER A 454 10.86 -0.27 19.88
N PRO A 455 12.11 0.23 19.78
CA PRO A 455 12.48 1.57 19.33
C PRO A 455 12.24 1.76 17.82
N PRO A 456 12.15 3.01 17.33
CA PRO A 456 12.04 3.28 15.90
C PRO A 456 13.22 2.69 15.12
N ILE A 457 12.94 2.18 13.93
CA ILE A 457 13.95 1.74 12.96
C ILE A 457 14.18 2.83 11.90
N SER A 458 15.26 2.72 11.12
CA SER A 458 15.68 3.74 10.14
C SER A 458 14.85 3.79 8.85
N VAL A 459 13.75 3.04 8.76
CA VAL A 459 12.84 2.99 7.60
C VAL A 459 11.40 3.15 8.08
N SER A 460 10.57 3.88 7.33
CA SER A 460 9.14 4.06 7.62
C SER A 460 8.21 3.24 6.70
N LEU A 461 8.70 2.84 5.52
CA LEU A 461 8.04 1.92 4.59
C LEU A 461 8.94 0.72 4.33
N CYS A 462 8.37 -0.48 4.28
CA CYS A 462 9.08 -1.71 3.99
C CYS A 462 8.21 -2.63 3.11
N ASN A 463 8.62 -2.78 1.84
CA ASN A 463 7.73 -3.25 0.77
C ASN A 463 8.39 -4.23 -0.24
N GLN A 464 9.41 -4.98 0.18
CA GLN A 464 10.21 -5.85 -0.69
C GLN A 464 9.28 -6.84 -1.42
N SER A 465 9.27 -6.87 -2.75
CA SER A 465 8.26 -7.62 -3.51
C SER A 465 8.58 -9.11 -3.62
N SER A 466 9.86 -9.48 -3.52
CA SER A 466 10.28 -10.86 -3.32
C SER A 466 11.00 -11.03 -1.98
N VAL A 467 11.29 -12.28 -1.66
CA VAL A 467 12.05 -12.65 -0.47
C VAL A 467 13.52 -12.27 -0.68
N PRO A 468 14.13 -11.44 0.20
CA PRO A 468 15.52 -11.00 0.03
C PRO A 468 16.51 -12.17 -0.02
N ALA A 469 17.51 -12.07 -0.92
CA ALA A 469 18.53 -13.09 -1.12
C ALA A 469 19.30 -13.40 0.18
N GLN A 470 19.01 -14.58 0.77
CA GLN A 470 19.61 -15.06 2.02
C GLN A 470 21.12 -15.13 1.91
N LYS A 471 21.58 -15.87 0.90
CA LYS A 471 22.99 -16.07 0.57
C LYS A 471 23.38 -15.24 -0.66
N TYR A 472 24.67 -14.97 -0.77
CA TYR A 472 25.29 -14.57 -2.02
C TYR A 472 25.43 -15.81 -2.92
N ILE A 473 24.89 -15.73 -4.14
CA ILE A 473 24.90 -16.81 -5.13
C ILE A 473 25.92 -16.41 -6.21
N PRO A 474 27.08 -17.07 -6.30
CA PRO A 474 28.12 -16.70 -7.25
C PRO A 474 27.62 -16.69 -8.71
N GLY A 475 27.78 -15.55 -9.39
CA GLY A 475 27.51 -15.43 -10.83
C GLY A 475 28.54 -16.19 -11.70
N GLU A 476 28.33 -16.18 -13.02
CA GLU A 476 29.16 -16.95 -13.97
C GLU A 476 30.66 -16.66 -13.86
N CYS A 477 31.02 -15.41 -13.55
CA CYS A 477 32.40 -14.93 -13.52
C CYS A 477 33.03 -14.94 -12.12
N ALA A 478 32.26 -15.30 -11.09
CA ALA A 478 32.70 -15.30 -9.71
C ALA A 478 33.79 -16.36 -9.41
N PRO A 479 34.63 -16.17 -8.38
CA PRO A 479 35.56 -17.21 -7.92
C PRO A 479 34.80 -18.45 -7.43
N GLN A 480 35.24 -19.65 -7.77
CA GLN A 480 34.56 -20.89 -7.34
C GLN A 480 34.52 -21.09 -5.82
N ASP A 481 35.43 -20.48 -5.05
CA ASP A 481 35.37 -20.51 -3.58
C ASP A 481 34.43 -19.46 -2.97
N SER A 482 33.93 -18.52 -3.77
CA SER A 482 33.09 -17.40 -3.30
C SER A 482 31.70 -17.80 -2.82
N GLU A 483 31.22 -19.00 -3.15
CA GLU A 483 29.99 -19.59 -2.61
C GLU A 483 30.02 -19.74 -1.08
N ASN A 484 31.22 -19.71 -0.48
CA ASN A 484 31.45 -19.77 0.96
C ASN A 484 31.83 -18.40 1.56
N TRP A 485 31.84 -17.34 0.76
CA TRP A 485 32.05 -15.98 1.24
C TRP A 485 30.68 -15.40 1.60
N ALA A 486 30.57 -14.81 2.78
CA ALA A 486 29.32 -14.19 3.26
C ALA A 486 29.46 -12.66 3.20
N PRO A 487 29.32 -12.01 2.03
CA PRO A 487 29.24 -10.56 1.96
C PRO A 487 28.00 -10.05 2.73
N PRO A 488 28.10 -8.88 3.38
CA PRO A 488 26.94 -8.25 4.00
C PRO A 488 25.88 -7.90 2.94
N PRO A 489 24.61 -7.73 3.32
CA PRO A 489 23.65 -7.06 2.45
C PRO A 489 24.09 -5.60 2.25
N VAL A 490 23.93 -5.09 1.03
CA VAL A 490 24.16 -3.70 0.65
C VAL A 490 22.87 -3.13 0.06
N GLU A 491 22.55 -1.89 0.42
CA GLU A 491 21.45 -1.12 -0.17
C GLU A 491 22.03 -0.12 -1.18
N VAL A 492 21.44 -0.10 -2.37
CA VAL A 492 21.79 0.77 -3.48
C VAL A 492 20.84 1.95 -3.48
N ARG A 493 21.34 3.14 -3.14
CA ARG A 493 20.55 4.38 -3.13
C ARG A 493 20.52 5.00 -4.52
N PHE A 494 19.42 5.65 -4.90
CA PHE A 494 19.35 6.41 -6.16
C PHE A 494 19.69 7.88 -5.92
N GLU A 495 20.54 8.47 -6.77
CA GLU A 495 20.92 9.88 -6.71
C GLU A 495 20.83 10.52 -8.10
N ALA A 496 20.35 11.77 -8.18
CA ALA A 496 20.42 12.55 -9.42
C ALA A 496 21.79 13.23 -9.55
N GLY A 497 22.48 13.07 -10.67
CA GLY A 497 23.77 13.72 -10.91
C GLY A 497 24.50 13.27 -12.17
N GLU A 498 25.63 13.92 -12.44
CA GLU A 498 26.56 13.57 -13.51
C GLU A 498 27.73 12.71 -12.97
N ALA A 499 28.48 12.08 -13.88
CA ALA A 499 29.74 11.40 -13.55
C ALA A 499 30.69 12.34 -12.82
N ARG A 500 31.30 11.90 -11.72
CA ARG A 500 32.36 12.68 -11.07
C ARG A 500 33.67 12.45 -11.81
N GLN A 501 34.17 13.47 -12.50
CA GLN A 501 35.58 13.51 -12.92
C GLN A 501 36.47 13.49 -11.66
N ILE A 502 37.29 12.46 -11.46
CA ILE A 502 38.15 12.31 -10.27
C ILE A 502 39.59 11.97 -10.66
N ASN A 503 40.53 12.67 -10.02
CA ASN A 503 41.95 12.72 -10.36
C ASN A 503 42.77 11.54 -9.78
N SER A 504 42.26 10.31 -9.85
CA SER A 504 42.90 9.13 -9.26
C SER A 504 43.65 8.33 -10.32
N SER A 505 44.98 8.28 -10.23
CA SER A 505 45.83 7.51 -11.16
C SER A 505 46.33 6.18 -10.56
N LEU A 506 45.60 5.61 -9.60
CA LEU A 506 46.02 4.46 -8.79
C LEU A 506 44.88 3.44 -8.66
N ALA A 507 45.16 2.21 -9.09
CA ALA A 507 44.27 1.07 -8.92
C ALA A 507 44.16 0.66 -7.44
N LEU A 508 43.08 -0.06 -7.09
CA LEU A 508 42.95 -0.69 -5.78
C LEU A 508 44.06 -1.72 -5.55
N PRO A 509 44.53 -1.90 -4.30
CA PRO A 509 45.49 -2.96 -3.97
C PRO A 509 44.95 -4.36 -4.29
N THR A 510 45.84 -5.29 -4.65
CA THR A 510 45.50 -6.72 -4.72
C THR A 510 44.91 -7.21 -3.39
N GLY A 511 43.76 -7.87 -3.45
CA GLY A 511 43.01 -8.31 -2.27
C GLY A 511 41.59 -8.78 -2.60
N ARG A 512 40.88 -9.22 -1.56
CA ARG A 512 39.43 -9.50 -1.58
C ARG A 512 38.68 -8.31 -0.98
N TYR A 513 37.47 -8.05 -1.47
CA TYR A 513 36.66 -6.89 -1.10
C TYR A 513 35.18 -7.28 -0.95
N TRP A 514 34.48 -6.65 -0.01
CA TRP A 514 33.01 -6.61 0.03
C TRP A 514 32.52 -5.35 -0.67
N ILE A 515 31.39 -5.44 -1.38
CA ILE A 515 30.59 -4.26 -1.70
C ILE A 515 29.79 -3.94 -0.44
N ASP A 516 29.96 -2.75 0.14
CA ASP A 516 29.28 -2.38 1.40
C ASP A 516 28.63 -0.98 1.42
N GLU A 517 28.83 -0.16 0.39
CA GLU A 517 27.89 0.88 -0.02
C GLU A 517 27.73 0.84 -1.55
N ALA A 518 26.55 1.19 -2.05
CA ALA A 518 26.30 1.28 -3.49
C ALA A 518 25.35 2.46 -3.80
N ILE A 519 25.56 3.10 -4.94
CA ILE A 519 24.74 4.23 -5.40
C ILE A 519 24.53 4.12 -6.91
N ALA A 520 23.27 4.14 -7.35
CA ALA A 520 22.89 4.26 -8.75
C ALA A 520 22.64 5.73 -9.08
N VAL A 521 23.43 6.32 -9.97
CA VAL A 521 23.25 7.71 -10.41
C VAL A 521 22.44 7.74 -11.69
N VAL A 522 21.36 8.53 -11.69
CA VAL A 522 20.65 8.92 -12.91
C VAL A 522 21.10 10.32 -13.36
N PRO A 523 21.37 10.54 -14.66
CA PRO A 523 21.63 11.89 -15.20
C PRO A 523 20.45 12.87 -14.99
N SER A 524 19.24 12.34 -14.83
CA SER A 524 17.99 13.07 -14.69
C SER A 524 16.97 12.18 -13.99
N ASN A 525 16.16 12.73 -13.08
CA ASN A 525 14.98 12.01 -12.56
C ASN A 525 13.79 12.01 -13.54
N ILE A 526 13.99 12.50 -14.76
CA ILE A 526 13.03 12.42 -15.88
C ILE A 526 13.71 11.72 -17.05
N VAL A 527 13.15 10.60 -17.51
CA VAL A 527 13.54 9.90 -18.74
C VAL A 527 12.34 9.87 -19.67
N GLU A 528 12.54 10.35 -20.91
CA GLU A 528 11.47 10.64 -21.88
C GLU A 528 10.32 11.49 -21.29
N ARG A 529 9.23 10.83 -20.87
CA ARG A 529 8.02 11.43 -20.29
C ARG A 529 7.76 11.02 -18.84
N TYR A 530 8.56 10.11 -18.30
CA TYR A 530 8.37 9.52 -16.97
C TYR A 530 9.25 10.23 -15.94
N ARG A 531 8.68 10.57 -14.78
CA ARG A 531 9.43 11.10 -13.63
C ARG A 531 9.61 9.99 -12.61
N PHE A 532 10.86 9.68 -12.30
CA PHE A 532 11.25 8.77 -11.24
C PHE A 532 11.23 9.48 -9.88
N ASP A 533 10.72 8.77 -8.89
CA ASP A 533 10.92 9.09 -7.48
C ASP A 533 12.20 8.38 -7.03
N LEU A 534 13.27 9.15 -6.76
CA LEU A 534 14.58 8.61 -6.39
C LEU A 534 14.72 8.31 -4.89
N GLU A 535 13.76 8.76 -4.06
CA GLU A 535 13.74 8.43 -2.63
C GLU A 535 12.98 7.10 -2.41
N GLN A 536 12.00 6.79 -3.26
CA GLN A 536 11.30 5.50 -3.28
C GLN A 536 11.92 4.44 -4.21
N SER A 537 12.85 4.83 -5.10
CA SER A 537 13.64 3.91 -5.92
C SER A 537 14.91 3.48 -5.19
N GLY A 538 15.27 2.20 -5.30
CA GLY A 538 16.40 1.60 -4.61
C GLY A 538 16.74 0.23 -5.21
N ALA A 539 17.87 -0.34 -4.82
CA ALA A 539 18.07 -1.77 -4.95
C ALA A 539 18.65 -2.34 -3.65
N ARG A 540 18.57 -3.65 -3.45
CA ARG A 540 19.20 -4.33 -2.32
C ARG A 540 19.83 -5.62 -2.80
N GLY A 541 21.05 -5.89 -2.36
CA GLY A 541 21.84 -6.98 -2.89
C GLY A 541 22.92 -7.49 -1.94
N ARG A 542 23.75 -8.39 -2.47
CA ARG A 542 24.95 -8.92 -1.82
C ARG A 542 26.03 -9.07 -2.87
N GLY A 543 27.24 -8.58 -2.60
CA GLY A 543 28.29 -8.64 -3.60
C GLY A 543 29.71 -8.54 -3.08
N ILE A 544 30.63 -8.95 -3.94
CA ILE A 544 32.06 -9.04 -3.71
C ILE A 544 32.82 -8.33 -4.83
N ALA A 545 34.07 -8.02 -4.55
CA ALA A 545 35.06 -7.73 -5.59
C ALA A 545 36.37 -8.45 -5.31
N VAL A 546 37.09 -8.79 -6.37
CA VAL A 546 38.43 -9.37 -6.31
C VAL A 546 39.35 -8.56 -7.21
N TRP A 547 40.47 -8.11 -6.66
CA TRP A 547 41.54 -7.44 -7.39
C TRP A 547 42.77 -8.32 -7.37
N ALA A 548 43.21 -8.80 -8.53
CA ALA A 548 44.36 -9.70 -8.67
C ALA A 548 45.68 -8.94 -8.92
N GLU A 549 46.81 -9.65 -8.89
CA GLU A 549 48.14 -9.05 -9.15
C GLU A 549 48.31 -8.62 -10.61
N ASP A 550 47.68 -9.34 -11.54
CA ASP A 550 47.74 -9.13 -13.00
C ASP A 550 46.79 -8.04 -13.50
N GLN A 551 46.27 -7.19 -12.61
CA GLN A 551 45.23 -6.18 -12.88
C GLN A 551 43.94 -6.79 -13.46
N LYS A 552 43.65 -8.03 -13.09
CA LYS A 552 42.35 -8.65 -13.34
C LYS A 552 41.38 -8.30 -12.21
N ILE A 553 40.20 -7.78 -12.58
CA ILE A 553 39.09 -7.48 -11.67
C ILE A 553 38.00 -8.54 -11.83
N THR A 554 37.31 -8.88 -10.75
CA THR A 554 36.01 -9.54 -10.76
C THR A 554 35.07 -8.74 -9.87
N LEU A 555 33.89 -8.40 -10.38
CA LEU A 555 32.80 -7.81 -9.60
C LEU A 555 31.60 -8.75 -9.72
N ASP A 556 30.99 -9.09 -8.60
CA ASP A 556 29.85 -10.00 -8.59
C ASP A 556 28.84 -9.56 -7.52
N LEU A 557 27.60 -9.34 -7.92
CA LEU A 557 26.54 -8.71 -7.11
C LEU A 557 25.18 -9.32 -7.49
N ASN A 558 24.54 -10.04 -6.58
CA ASN A 558 23.10 -10.34 -6.74
C ASN A 558 22.31 -9.14 -6.22
N SER A 559 21.25 -8.69 -6.92
CA SER A 559 20.40 -7.62 -6.38
C SER A 559 18.95 -7.64 -6.88
N GLU A 560 18.02 -7.18 -6.03
CA GLU A 560 16.65 -6.81 -6.42
C GLU A 560 16.57 -5.28 -6.51
N MET A 561 16.13 -4.74 -7.66
CA MET A 561 16.01 -3.31 -7.93
C MET A 561 14.54 -2.90 -8.04
N ARG A 562 14.12 -1.98 -7.19
CA ARG A 562 12.81 -1.29 -7.22
C ARG A 562 12.96 0.08 -7.87
N LEU A 563 12.19 0.33 -8.93
CA LEU A 563 12.08 1.63 -9.60
C LEU A 563 10.65 2.17 -9.42
N VAL A 564 10.50 3.41 -8.96
CA VAL A 564 9.21 4.09 -8.84
C VAL A 564 9.15 5.26 -9.82
N ALA A 565 8.13 5.27 -10.68
CA ALA A 565 7.92 6.34 -11.66
C ALA A 565 6.42 6.64 -11.85
N SER A 566 6.05 7.92 -11.76
CA SER A 566 4.68 8.41 -11.93
C SER A 566 3.61 7.62 -11.11
N GLY A 567 3.94 7.23 -9.88
CA GLY A 567 3.06 6.46 -8.98
C GLY A 567 3.08 4.93 -9.19
N LEU A 568 3.69 4.43 -10.26
CA LEU A 568 3.89 3.00 -10.50
C LEU A 568 5.21 2.53 -9.88
N SER A 569 5.21 1.37 -9.23
CA SER A 569 6.41 0.71 -8.71
C SER A 569 6.69 -0.56 -9.49
N PHE A 570 7.90 -0.71 -9.99
CA PHE A 570 8.39 -1.89 -10.69
C PHE A 570 9.53 -2.49 -9.87
N THR A 571 9.59 -3.81 -9.77
CA THR A 571 10.73 -4.49 -9.15
C THR A 571 11.22 -5.60 -10.06
N GLU A 572 12.54 -5.63 -10.29
CA GLU A 572 13.21 -6.62 -11.14
C GLU A 572 14.50 -7.10 -10.48
N ARG A 573 14.90 -8.35 -10.77
CA ARG A 573 16.19 -8.87 -10.30
C ARG A 573 17.31 -8.45 -11.26
N LEU A 574 18.25 -7.67 -10.74
CA LEU A 574 19.42 -7.18 -11.45
C LEU A 574 20.68 -7.78 -10.81
N ASP A 575 20.98 -9.02 -11.19
CA ASP A 575 22.27 -9.63 -10.89
C ASP A 575 23.32 -9.13 -11.90
N LEU A 576 24.52 -8.85 -11.40
CA LEU A 576 25.68 -8.42 -12.18
C LEU A 576 26.85 -9.36 -11.89
N SER A 577 27.31 -10.10 -12.90
CA SER A 577 28.56 -10.86 -12.85
C SER A 577 29.48 -10.36 -13.94
N LEU A 578 30.71 -9.98 -13.59
CA LEU A 578 31.74 -9.62 -14.57
C LEU A 578 33.15 -9.94 -14.11
N GLN A 579 34.02 -10.20 -15.09
CA GLN A 579 35.45 -10.37 -14.89
C GLN A 579 36.22 -9.89 -16.11
N GLY A 580 37.13 -8.94 -15.92
CA GLY A 580 37.92 -8.34 -16.98
C GLY A 580 39.34 -7.95 -16.55
N GLN A 581 40.15 -7.52 -17.50
CA GLN A 581 41.48 -6.96 -17.23
C GLN A 581 41.43 -5.44 -17.39
N ILE A 582 41.95 -4.72 -16.40
CA ILE A 582 41.99 -3.25 -16.42
C ILE A 582 43.36 -2.75 -16.86
N SER A 583 43.38 -1.62 -17.56
CA SER A 583 44.60 -0.90 -17.92
C SER A 583 44.40 0.61 -17.79
N LEU A 584 45.46 1.36 -17.46
CA LEU A 584 45.39 2.82 -17.37
C LEU A 584 45.01 3.40 -18.73
N HIS A 585 43.93 4.18 -18.76
CA HIS A 585 43.43 4.75 -20.00
C HIS A 585 44.45 5.71 -20.64
N GLN A 586 44.66 5.56 -21.94
CA GLN A 586 45.57 6.40 -22.72
C GLN A 586 44.77 7.45 -23.49
N ALA A 587 44.62 8.62 -22.87
CA ALA A 587 44.10 9.84 -23.48
C ALA A 587 44.89 10.19 -24.75
N ASP A 588 44.27 10.03 -25.92
CA ASP A 588 44.96 9.97 -27.22
C ASP A 588 44.93 11.31 -27.98
N GLU A 589 44.08 12.27 -27.56
CA GLU A 589 44.10 13.65 -28.04
C GLU A 589 44.12 14.71 -26.92
N MET A 590 44.53 15.93 -27.27
CA MET A 590 44.80 17.06 -26.34
C MET A 590 43.54 17.69 -25.70
N ASN A 591 42.40 16.99 -25.75
CA ASN A 591 41.11 17.38 -25.18
C ASN A 591 40.44 16.25 -24.37
N ASP A 592 41.10 15.09 -24.16
CA ASP A 592 40.56 14.03 -23.30
C ASP A 592 40.62 14.45 -21.82
N GLU A 593 39.47 14.74 -21.23
CA GLU A 593 39.35 15.12 -19.82
C GLU A 593 39.38 13.91 -18.85
N ALA A 594 39.42 12.68 -19.39
CA ALA A 594 39.31 11.42 -18.64
C ALA A 594 40.63 10.98 -17.92
N SER A 595 41.43 11.93 -17.41
CA SER A 595 42.72 11.62 -16.78
C SER A 595 42.57 10.96 -15.40
N GLY A 596 42.45 9.62 -15.39
CA GLY A 596 42.23 8.80 -14.20
C GLY A 596 41.29 7.60 -14.40
N SER A 597 40.72 7.42 -15.59
CA SER A 597 39.98 6.19 -15.90
C SER A 597 40.90 5.00 -16.20
N PHE A 598 40.31 3.82 -16.11
CA PHE A 598 40.90 2.57 -16.56
C PHE A 598 40.00 1.97 -17.65
N ASP A 599 40.60 1.56 -18.76
CA ASP A 599 39.92 0.77 -19.79
C ASP A 599 39.78 -0.67 -19.28
N LEU A 600 38.55 -1.21 -19.31
CA LEU A 600 38.18 -2.56 -18.89
C LEU A 600 37.92 -3.45 -20.12
N ASP A 601 38.78 -4.45 -20.32
CA ASP A 601 38.60 -5.52 -21.31
C ASP A 601 37.88 -6.69 -20.63
N VAL A 602 36.58 -6.85 -20.88
CA VAL A 602 35.72 -7.84 -20.23
C VAL A 602 35.95 -9.21 -20.85
N SER A 603 36.36 -10.16 -20.01
CA SER A 603 36.66 -11.55 -20.39
C SER A 603 35.52 -12.54 -20.09
N CYS A 604 34.54 -12.11 -19.30
CA CYS A 604 33.34 -12.81 -18.88
C CYS A 604 32.35 -11.78 -18.30
N GLY A 605 31.05 -11.90 -18.58
CA GLY A 605 30.01 -11.18 -17.84
C GLY A 605 28.95 -10.48 -18.69
N ASP A 606 28.04 -9.79 -17.99
CA ASP A 606 26.86 -9.11 -18.55
C ASP A 606 27.12 -7.65 -19.02
N LEU A 607 28.38 -7.21 -19.12
CA LEU A 607 28.76 -5.89 -19.66
C LEU A 607 29.73 -6.01 -20.85
N ASP A 608 29.59 -5.09 -21.80
CA ASP A 608 30.59 -4.85 -22.86
C ASP A 608 31.92 -4.28 -22.31
N ASN A 609 32.91 -4.08 -23.19
CA ASN A 609 34.14 -3.35 -22.87
C ASN A 609 33.87 -1.84 -22.72
N GLY A 610 34.48 -1.19 -21.72
CA GLY A 610 34.28 0.24 -21.45
C GLY A 610 35.28 0.83 -20.46
N GLN A 611 34.91 1.93 -19.80
CA GLN A 611 35.75 2.59 -18.80
C GLN A 611 35.20 2.47 -17.39
N ILE A 612 36.11 2.36 -16.42
CA ILE A 612 35.81 2.45 -14.98
C ILE A 612 36.70 3.52 -14.33
N TRP A 613 36.22 4.11 -13.23
CA TRP A 613 36.99 5.05 -12.40
C TRP A 613 37.22 4.44 -11.02
N VAL A 614 38.41 4.64 -10.44
CA VAL A 614 38.84 3.95 -9.20
C VAL A 614 39.41 4.97 -8.22
N ASN A 615 38.73 5.19 -7.09
CA ASN A 615 38.98 6.30 -6.18
C ASN A 615 39.29 5.78 -4.78
N LEU A 616 40.57 5.78 -4.43
CA LEU A 616 41.09 5.23 -3.18
C LEU A 616 40.67 6.06 -1.96
N ASP A 617 40.42 5.39 -0.84
CA ASP A 617 40.12 6.04 0.44
C ASP A 617 41.25 6.98 0.90
N PRO A 618 40.91 8.12 1.56
CA PRO A 618 41.91 8.96 2.20
C PRO A 618 42.63 8.19 3.32
N PRO A 619 43.98 8.28 3.44
CA PRO A 619 44.73 7.57 4.46
C PRO A 619 44.24 7.87 5.89
N GLN A 620 43.83 6.82 6.61
CA GLN A 620 43.32 6.94 7.97
C GLN A 620 44.43 7.32 8.95
N ALA A 621 44.13 8.20 9.91
CA ALA A 621 45.12 8.66 10.88
C ALA A 621 45.64 7.49 11.72
N ASN A 622 46.95 7.23 11.64
CA ASN A 622 47.69 6.09 12.22
C ASN A 622 47.65 4.76 11.43
N GLN A 623 47.24 4.76 10.16
CA GLN A 623 47.48 3.64 9.23
C GLN A 623 48.15 4.13 7.94
N GLU A 624 49.23 3.47 7.51
CA GLU A 624 49.90 3.74 6.22
C GLU A 624 49.22 3.02 5.03
N GLN A 625 48.15 2.27 5.29
CA GLN A 625 47.49 1.40 4.31
C GLN A 625 46.08 1.88 4.01
N ILE A 626 45.77 1.97 2.70
CA ILE A 626 44.44 2.25 2.17
C ILE A 626 43.61 0.96 2.30
N MET A 627 42.41 1.08 2.89
CA MET A 627 41.55 -0.05 3.27
C MET A 627 40.39 -0.30 2.29
N GLY A 628 40.22 0.55 1.28
CA GLY A 628 39.12 0.48 0.34
C GLY A 628 39.14 1.62 -0.67
N GLY A 629 38.02 1.79 -1.35
CA GLY A 629 37.80 2.87 -2.31
C GLY A 629 36.55 2.64 -3.16
N TRP A 630 36.16 3.67 -3.88
CA TRP A 630 35.01 3.65 -4.79
C TRP A 630 35.42 3.17 -6.18
N VAL A 631 34.61 2.32 -6.79
CA VAL A 631 34.66 2.00 -8.22
C VAL A 631 33.39 2.53 -8.87
N GLU A 632 33.53 3.34 -9.92
CA GLU A 632 32.42 3.89 -10.69
C GLU A 632 32.45 3.32 -12.11
N PHE A 633 31.30 2.90 -12.64
CA PHE A 633 31.16 2.39 -14.02
C PHE A 633 29.75 2.67 -14.58
N PRO A 634 29.60 2.94 -15.90
CA PRO A 634 28.30 3.16 -16.50
C PRO A 634 27.58 1.82 -16.76
N ILE A 635 26.24 1.80 -16.72
CA ILE A 635 25.43 0.70 -17.27
C ILE A 635 24.23 1.28 -18.03
N GLY A 636 23.88 0.68 -19.17
CA GLY A 636 22.70 1.02 -19.96
C GLY A 636 21.55 0.06 -19.65
N PHE A 637 20.56 0.52 -18.87
CA PHE A 637 19.35 -0.22 -18.52
C PHE A 637 18.17 0.27 -19.37
N GLY A 638 18.00 -0.33 -20.56
CA GLY A 638 16.96 0.07 -21.51
C GLY A 638 17.20 1.50 -22.03
N PRO A 639 16.26 2.44 -21.87
CA PRO A 639 16.44 3.86 -22.23
C PRO A 639 17.18 4.67 -21.15
N ILE A 640 17.61 4.04 -20.04
CA ILE A 640 18.23 4.72 -18.89
C ILE A 640 19.73 4.41 -18.89
N ASP A 641 20.56 5.41 -19.21
CA ASP A 641 21.98 5.38 -18.83
C ASP A 641 22.09 5.64 -17.32
N LEU A 642 22.74 4.74 -16.59
CA LEU A 642 23.03 4.82 -15.16
C LEU A 642 24.54 4.85 -14.94
N ILE A 643 24.99 5.39 -13.80
CA ILE A 643 26.35 5.19 -13.30
C ILE A 643 26.26 4.47 -11.96
N ILE A 644 26.78 3.26 -11.89
CA ILE A 644 26.89 2.50 -10.65
C ILE A 644 28.19 2.90 -9.96
N ARG A 645 28.07 3.37 -8.71
CA ARG A 645 29.18 3.66 -7.81
C ARG A 645 29.12 2.67 -6.66
N ILE A 646 30.09 1.77 -6.56
CA ILE A 646 30.23 0.82 -5.45
C ILE A 646 31.42 1.19 -4.58
N HIS A 647 31.22 1.14 -3.26
CA HIS A 647 32.32 1.19 -2.30
C HIS A 647 32.83 -0.22 -2.02
N LEU A 648 34.15 -0.40 -2.10
CA LEU A 648 34.83 -1.67 -1.89
C LEU A 648 35.67 -1.63 -0.60
N ARG A 649 35.18 -2.25 0.48
CA ARG A 649 35.97 -2.44 1.71
C ARG A 649 36.76 -3.75 1.65
N ARG A 650 38.07 -3.67 1.88
CA ARG A 650 39.01 -4.80 1.83
C ARG A 650 38.83 -5.76 3.01
N LEU A 651 39.01 -7.07 2.78
CA LEU A 651 39.03 -8.11 3.82
C LEU A 651 40.48 -8.48 4.21
N GLU A 652 41.30 -8.73 3.19
CA GLU A 652 42.68 -9.26 3.25
C GLU A 652 43.55 -8.62 2.17
#